data_AF-A0A3C1TG27-F1
#
_entry.id   AF-A0A3C1TG27-F1
#
_cell.length_a   1.000
_cell.length_b   1.000
_cell.length_c   1.000
_cell.angle_alpha   90.00
_cell.angle_beta   90.00
_cell.angle_gamma   90.00
#
_symmetry.space_group_name_H-M   'P 1'
#
loop_
_entity.id
_entity.type
_entity.pdbx_description
1 polymer ?
#
loop_
_entity_poly.entity_id
_entity_poly.type
_entity_poly.pdbx_seq_one_letter_code
_entity_poly.pdbx_strand_id
1 'polypeptide(L)'
;MNQKRFLLAGLALAFILIVQACKDKEITAENAATITSLNCSSATFSASATSGASFTATASVPYTGGNGVAYAEGTAVASTGVTGLTATLSAGTLSNGNGTAAFVITGTPASAGTANFSIDLGGQTCTLALPVTASKASVATLTGTVNPTTGTNGVAYTGTVTITYTGGNGGAYDVSTASSAGVEGLTATLAAGTLANGSGTLVYNIAGTPTSTGTAVFNLSLGGQTCTVSVAISASSTASTAKDTVVIVYSGTSASVSNAFQNDGVTVTTSGADVTVKSTNTSKEIVYLLSGTATKGSFKIYSEYKFNITLKGVSITNSAGPAINSQSSKKATINVIGTNTLVDGATYATSSEDQKGTLFGEGQLSFMGTGTLNVTGNNKHAIVSDDYIYVSEANIVIKSAASDGIHANDYFAMDNGSVTVTAATSNGIEAEEGYVAINGGVVTINSVNDGIAASYEGTDAAVTPYVLIKGGKITVTTTGDKGNAIKSEGYTTIGTTDAVTLTVSGKGSKGIKTGGDCTITSGTVKITTSGAAYYDTADADIAAPSGINCDKNLAIKGGTLTITSTGTGAKGISVDGTATISGGTTTISATGTKYTYNTANTSEAKGFKSDGAFVMNNGELNIAATDDGLKSETSITINDGTVNVTKSYEAMESIIIKIAGGVVNLTATNDGLNTSYGTVSGGTESNDNSQLTVSGGIVIVTGSDAIDSNGNFTISGGTVIANGNEDIDVNGNFLVNGGFLIGAEPASNMTKAMGTASTQVGMFIKSSASVATTSLIHIEDASGKDLLTFKPKTASAYFHFSNPSLTKGGQYKIYFGGTYTGGSYIGNSSGWGLYTGGTYSNSGATLKSSPTTSSSATVNTISF
;
A
#
# COMPACT_ATOMS: atom_id res chain seq x y z
N MET A 1 -94.29 -19.62 -3.43
CA MET A 1 -93.73 -18.31 -3.04
C MET A 1 -92.29 -18.53 -2.58
N ASN A 2 -91.29 -18.47 -3.48
CA ASN A 2 -89.87 -18.23 -3.13
C ASN A 2 -88.92 -18.11 -4.34
N GLN A 3 -89.43 -17.98 -5.58
CA GLN A 3 -88.61 -17.55 -6.73
C GLN A 3 -88.08 -16.10 -6.61
N LYS A 4 -88.58 -15.31 -5.64
CA LYS A 4 -88.04 -13.97 -5.32
C LYS A 4 -86.79 -13.98 -4.43
N ARG A 5 -86.34 -15.12 -3.90
CA ARG A 5 -85.11 -15.20 -3.07
C ARG A 5 -83.83 -15.56 -3.85
N PHE A 6 -83.94 -16.14 -5.04
CA PHE A 6 -82.76 -16.47 -5.87
C PHE A 6 -82.31 -15.33 -6.79
N LEU A 7 -83.21 -14.42 -7.18
CA LEU A 7 -82.84 -13.29 -8.05
C LEU A 7 -82.11 -12.16 -7.28
N LEU A 8 -82.36 -12.00 -5.98
CA LEU A 8 -81.66 -11.02 -5.13
C LEU A 8 -80.26 -11.50 -4.70
N ALA A 9 -80.05 -12.82 -4.56
CA ALA A 9 -78.74 -13.38 -4.21
C ALA A 9 -77.77 -13.37 -5.42
N GLY A 10 -78.28 -13.58 -6.63
CA GLY A 10 -77.47 -13.51 -7.86
C GLY A 10 -77.05 -12.09 -8.26
N LEU A 11 -77.92 -11.09 -8.07
CA LEU A 11 -77.59 -9.69 -8.37
C LEU A 11 -76.61 -9.08 -7.34
N ALA A 12 -76.69 -9.49 -6.07
CA ALA A 12 -75.75 -9.05 -5.04
C ALA A 12 -74.36 -9.66 -5.23
N LEU A 13 -74.26 -10.92 -5.68
CA LEU A 13 -72.98 -11.57 -5.96
C LEU A 13 -72.33 -11.03 -7.25
N ALA A 14 -73.12 -10.70 -8.27
CA ALA A 14 -72.62 -10.06 -9.49
C ALA A 14 -72.18 -8.60 -9.24
N PHE A 15 -72.84 -7.84 -8.37
CA PHE A 15 -72.42 -6.49 -8.02
C PHE A 15 -71.18 -6.49 -7.10
N ILE A 16 -71.01 -7.49 -6.22
CA ILE A 16 -69.80 -7.65 -5.41
C ILE A 16 -68.61 -8.14 -6.26
N LEU A 17 -68.83 -9.00 -7.25
CA LEU A 17 -67.78 -9.42 -8.20
C LEU A 17 -67.40 -8.33 -9.22
N ILE A 18 -68.31 -7.42 -9.57
CA ILE A 18 -68.00 -6.26 -10.44
C ILE A 18 -67.32 -5.13 -9.65
N VAL A 19 -67.62 -4.96 -8.35
CA VAL A 19 -66.91 -3.99 -7.49
C VAL A 19 -65.53 -4.50 -7.05
N GLN A 20 -65.29 -5.82 -7.06
CA GLN A 20 -63.94 -6.40 -6.88
C GLN A 20 -63.11 -6.39 -8.18
N ALA A 21 -63.73 -6.37 -9.36
CA ALA A 21 -63.04 -6.29 -10.66
C ALA A 21 -62.78 -4.85 -11.15
N CYS A 22 -63.23 -3.82 -10.42
CA CYS A 22 -62.92 -2.41 -10.67
C CYS A 22 -62.00 -1.79 -9.59
N LYS A 23 -61.24 -2.61 -8.87
CA LYS A 23 -60.18 -2.14 -7.96
C LYS A 23 -58.77 -2.69 -8.24
N ASP A 24 -58.57 -3.36 -9.38
CA ASP A 24 -57.24 -3.86 -9.81
C ASP A 24 -56.66 -3.07 -11.00
N LYS A 25 -56.98 -1.79 -11.08
CA LYS A 25 -56.15 -0.80 -11.78
C LYS A 25 -55.99 0.45 -10.91
N GLU A 26 -55.62 0.28 -9.64
CA GLU A 26 -54.56 1.18 -9.21
C GLU A 26 -53.36 0.84 -10.08
N ILE A 27 -52.90 1.84 -10.82
CA ILE A 27 -51.59 1.83 -11.44
C ILE A 27 -50.62 1.60 -10.28
N THR A 28 -50.27 0.35 -9.99
CA THR A 28 -48.99 0.05 -9.35
C THR A 28 -47.97 0.48 -10.38
N ALA A 29 -47.63 1.77 -10.38
CA ALA A 29 -46.36 2.21 -10.87
C ALA A 29 -45.38 1.34 -10.09
N GLU A 30 -44.79 0.36 -10.77
CA GLU A 30 -43.69 -0.42 -10.25
C GLU A 30 -42.73 0.62 -9.67
N ASN A 31 -42.59 0.62 -8.34
CA ASN A 31 -41.96 1.73 -7.63
C ASN A 31 -40.50 1.70 -8.07
N ALA A 32 -40.15 2.49 -9.09
CA ALA A 32 -38.87 2.35 -9.78
C ALA A 32 -37.74 2.73 -8.82
N ALA A 33 -36.56 2.13 -8.99
CA ALA A 33 -35.39 2.56 -8.24
C ALA A 33 -35.13 4.04 -8.57
N THR A 34 -35.05 4.90 -7.55
CA THR A 34 -34.78 6.34 -7.71
C THR A 34 -33.75 6.81 -6.71
N ILE A 35 -32.86 7.71 -7.13
CA ILE A 35 -31.87 8.40 -6.29
C ILE A 35 -31.94 9.91 -6.52
N THR A 36 -31.52 10.70 -5.53
CA THR A 36 -31.44 12.17 -5.64
C THR A 36 -30.18 12.63 -6.37
N SER A 37 -29.06 11.94 -6.18
CA SER A 37 -27.82 12.25 -6.91
C SER A 37 -26.92 11.03 -7.05
N LEU A 38 -26.12 11.01 -8.12
CA LEU A 38 -25.07 10.02 -8.38
C LEU A 38 -23.73 10.76 -8.48
N ASN A 39 -22.75 10.39 -7.67
CA ASN A 39 -21.49 11.12 -7.53
C ASN A 39 -20.30 10.32 -8.08
N CYS A 40 -20.05 10.45 -9.38
CA CYS A 40 -18.90 9.84 -10.04
C CYS A 40 -17.54 10.42 -9.59
N SER A 41 -17.50 11.66 -9.09
CA SER A 41 -16.23 12.31 -8.70
C SER A 41 -15.62 11.71 -7.42
N SER A 42 -16.45 11.07 -6.60
CA SER A 42 -16.04 10.36 -5.37
C SER A 42 -16.02 8.84 -5.56
N ALA A 43 -16.06 8.34 -6.80
CA ALA A 43 -16.00 6.92 -7.06
C ALA A 43 -14.64 6.33 -6.70
N THR A 44 -14.64 5.10 -6.16
CA THR A 44 -13.42 4.33 -5.90
C THR A 44 -13.34 3.14 -6.84
N PHE A 45 -12.13 2.73 -7.22
CA PHE A 45 -11.89 1.58 -8.09
C PHE A 45 -11.13 0.51 -7.32
N SER A 46 -11.53 -0.75 -7.49
CA SER A 46 -10.87 -1.87 -6.81
C SER A 46 -9.50 -2.24 -7.40
N ALA A 47 -9.16 -1.72 -8.58
CA ALA A 47 -7.86 -1.91 -9.24
C ALA A 47 -7.54 -0.73 -10.17
N SER A 48 -6.25 -0.54 -10.46
CA SER A 48 -5.77 0.45 -11.44
C SER A 48 -5.70 -0.16 -12.83
N ALA A 49 -6.06 0.62 -13.86
CA ALA A 49 -5.98 0.18 -15.24
C ALA A 49 -4.65 0.57 -15.89
N THR A 50 -4.11 -0.32 -16.72
CA THR A 50 -2.90 -0.12 -17.52
C THR A 50 -3.21 -0.42 -18.98
N SER A 51 -2.79 0.44 -19.91
CA SER A 51 -3.07 0.30 -21.34
C SER A 51 -2.61 -1.07 -21.88
N GLY A 52 -3.41 -1.76 -22.68
CA GLY A 52 -3.07 -3.04 -23.30
C GLY A 52 -3.14 -4.25 -22.36
N ALA A 53 -3.35 -4.06 -21.06
CA ALA A 53 -3.59 -5.15 -20.11
C ALA A 53 -5.08 -5.46 -19.97
N SER A 54 -5.45 -6.75 -19.92
CA SER A 54 -6.81 -7.13 -19.56
C SER A 54 -7.14 -6.62 -18.16
N PHE A 55 -8.27 -5.94 -18.05
CA PHE A 55 -8.70 -5.24 -16.86
C PHE A 55 -10.06 -5.77 -16.42
N THR A 56 -10.20 -6.03 -15.13
CA THR A 56 -11.48 -6.31 -14.47
C THR A 56 -11.42 -5.67 -13.10
N ALA A 57 -12.34 -4.75 -12.82
CA ALA A 57 -12.42 -4.06 -11.54
C ALA A 57 -13.87 -3.69 -11.23
N THR A 58 -14.15 -3.43 -9.96
CA THR A 58 -15.40 -2.85 -9.52
C THR A 58 -15.17 -1.37 -9.20
N ALA A 59 -15.95 -0.50 -9.84
CA ALA A 59 -16.09 0.89 -9.43
C ALA A 59 -17.25 1.01 -8.43
N SER A 60 -17.00 1.54 -7.25
CA SER A 60 -18.03 1.87 -6.26
C SER A 60 -18.39 3.34 -6.39
N VAL A 61 -19.60 3.63 -6.87
CA VAL A 61 -20.09 4.98 -7.15
C VAL A 61 -21.11 5.39 -6.08
N PRO A 62 -20.80 6.40 -5.24
CA PRO A 62 -21.74 6.89 -4.23
C PRO A 62 -23.00 7.52 -4.84
N TYR A 63 -24.14 7.32 -4.18
CA TYR A 63 -25.39 8.03 -4.45
C TYR A 63 -26.06 8.52 -3.17
N THR A 64 -26.97 9.49 -3.30
CA THR A 64 -27.83 9.97 -2.20
C THR A 64 -29.30 9.76 -2.49
N GLY A 65 -30.12 9.64 -1.43
CA GLY A 65 -31.58 9.63 -1.53
C GLY A 65 -32.19 8.40 -2.23
N GLY A 66 -31.57 7.23 -2.11
CA GLY A 66 -32.16 5.96 -2.55
C GLY A 66 -33.45 5.62 -1.81
N ASN A 67 -34.34 4.87 -2.48
CA ASN A 67 -35.70 4.59 -2.02
C ASN A 67 -35.93 3.11 -1.60
N GLY A 68 -34.87 2.34 -1.34
CA GLY A 68 -35.02 0.96 -0.87
C GLY A 68 -35.33 -0.09 -1.95
N VAL A 69 -35.45 0.32 -3.21
CA VAL A 69 -35.94 -0.53 -4.30
C VAL A 69 -34.81 -1.27 -5.02
N ALA A 70 -35.08 -2.51 -5.44
CA ALA A 70 -34.20 -3.31 -6.27
C ALA A 70 -34.08 -2.77 -7.70
N TYR A 71 -32.86 -2.80 -8.25
CA TYR A 71 -32.58 -2.47 -9.64
C TYR A 71 -31.85 -3.62 -10.33
N ALA A 72 -32.16 -3.82 -11.60
CA ALA A 72 -31.55 -4.87 -12.42
C ALA A 72 -30.13 -4.51 -12.83
N GLU A 73 -29.41 -5.51 -13.36
CA GLU A 73 -28.14 -5.29 -14.03
C GLU A 73 -28.34 -4.32 -15.21
N GLY A 74 -27.43 -3.35 -15.34
CA GLY A 74 -27.50 -2.35 -16.41
C GLY A 74 -26.94 -2.88 -17.73
N THR A 75 -27.11 -2.11 -18.80
CA THR A 75 -26.44 -2.40 -20.07
C THR A 75 -24.97 -1.99 -20.02
N ALA A 76 -24.11 -2.71 -20.72
CA ALA A 76 -22.69 -2.37 -20.82
C ALA A 76 -22.48 -0.99 -21.49
N VAL A 77 -21.80 -0.09 -20.80
CA VAL A 77 -21.44 1.25 -21.28
C VAL A 77 -19.98 1.24 -21.75
N ALA A 78 -19.74 1.48 -23.03
CA ALA A 78 -18.38 1.56 -23.57
C ALA A 78 -17.66 2.85 -23.11
N SER A 79 -16.35 2.75 -22.85
CA SER A 79 -15.53 3.90 -22.49
C SER A 79 -15.28 4.83 -23.69
N THR A 80 -15.21 6.14 -23.39
CA THR A 80 -14.74 7.20 -24.29
C THR A 80 -13.44 7.81 -23.77
N GLY A 81 -12.69 8.53 -24.62
CA GLY A 81 -11.33 8.98 -24.30
C GLY A 81 -10.32 7.85 -24.49
N VAL A 82 -10.21 6.96 -23.50
CA VAL A 82 -9.53 5.66 -23.64
C VAL A 82 -10.57 4.59 -23.97
N THR A 83 -10.47 3.98 -25.15
CA THR A 83 -11.40 2.94 -25.63
C THR A 83 -11.01 1.55 -25.13
N GLY A 84 -11.88 0.55 -25.32
CA GLY A 84 -11.58 -0.87 -25.04
C GLY A 84 -12.04 -1.36 -23.66
N LEU A 85 -12.68 -0.51 -22.87
CA LEU A 85 -13.33 -0.88 -21.61
C LEU A 85 -14.85 -0.75 -21.71
N THR A 86 -15.55 -1.52 -20.89
CA THR A 86 -17.00 -1.43 -20.69
C THR A 86 -17.31 -1.43 -19.21
N ALA A 87 -18.23 -0.57 -18.75
CA ALA A 87 -18.74 -0.54 -17.39
C ALA A 87 -20.19 -1.05 -17.37
N THR A 88 -20.49 -2.03 -16.51
CA THR A 88 -21.82 -2.62 -16.37
C THR A 88 -22.28 -2.48 -14.93
N LEU A 89 -23.44 -1.85 -14.72
CA LEU A 89 -24.06 -1.75 -13.39
C LEU A 89 -24.42 -3.16 -12.87
N SER A 90 -23.93 -3.54 -11.70
CA SER A 90 -24.32 -4.80 -11.04
C SER A 90 -25.74 -4.69 -10.47
N ALA A 91 -26.57 -5.71 -10.65
CA ALA A 91 -27.89 -5.76 -10.02
C ALA A 91 -27.78 -5.58 -8.50
N GLY A 92 -28.72 -4.86 -7.88
CA GLY A 92 -28.64 -4.52 -6.47
C GLY A 92 -29.96 -4.01 -5.90
N THR A 93 -29.91 -3.52 -4.66
CA THR A 93 -31.03 -2.84 -4.01
C THR A 93 -30.53 -1.53 -3.44
N LEU A 94 -31.23 -0.43 -3.75
CA LEU A 94 -30.88 0.87 -3.21
C LEU A 94 -31.06 0.87 -1.68
N SER A 95 -30.15 1.50 -0.95
CA SER A 95 -30.37 1.84 0.45
C SER A 95 -31.50 2.86 0.56
N ASN A 96 -32.23 2.86 1.67
CA ASN A 96 -33.07 4.00 2.04
C ASN A 96 -32.15 5.14 2.51
N GLY A 97 -31.94 6.15 1.67
CA GLY A 97 -30.97 7.23 1.89
C GLY A 97 -29.69 7.07 1.07
N ASN A 98 -28.52 7.31 1.66
CA ASN A 98 -27.26 7.28 0.92
C ASN A 98 -26.74 5.84 0.77
N GLY A 99 -26.03 5.57 -0.32
CA GLY A 99 -25.44 4.26 -0.58
C GLY A 99 -24.39 4.30 -1.68
N THR A 100 -23.94 3.13 -2.11
CA THR A 100 -22.99 2.96 -3.20
C THR A 100 -23.54 1.95 -4.20
N ALA A 101 -23.29 2.20 -5.49
CA ALA A 101 -23.61 1.27 -6.57
C ALA A 101 -22.34 0.74 -7.21
N ALA A 102 -22.31 -0.56 -7.47
CA ALA A 102 -21.18 -1.25 -8.06
C ALA A 102 -21.30 -1.29 -9.59
N PHE A 103 -20.27 -0.83 -10.29
CA PHE A 103 -20.11 -0.99 -11.73
C PHE A 103 -18.91 -1.89 -12.00
N VAL A 104 -19.14 -3.03 -12.65
CA VAL A 104 -18.07 -3.92 -13.08
C VAL A 104 -17.49 -3.39 -14.38
N ILE A 105 -16.23 -2.98 -14.34
CA ILE A 105 -15.47 -2.51 -15.49
C ILE A 105 -14.64 -3.66 -16.02
N THR A 106 -14.84 -4.04 -17.28
CA THR A 106 -14.06 -5.09 -17.96
C THR A 106 -13.54 -4.62 -19.30
N GLY A 107 -12.46 -5.22 -19.78
CA GLY A 107 -11.97 -5.02 -21.14
C GLY A 107 -10.45 -4.94 -21.20
N THR A 108 -9.91 -4.29 -22.22
CA THR A 108 -8.48 -4.01 -22.37
C THR A 108 -8.35 -2.58 -22.90
N PRO A 109 -7.88 -1.61 -22.08
CA PRO A 109 -7.86 -0.22 -22.49
C PRO A 109 -6.81 -0.02 -23.60
N ALA A 110 -7.18 0.67 -24.68
CA ALA A 110 -6.34 0.75 -25.88
C ALA A 110 -5.10 1.65 -25.72
N SER A 111 -5.13 2.61 -24.81
CA SER A 111 -4.06 3.59 -24.58
C SER A 111 -4.06 4.09 -23.14
N ALA A 112 -3.01 4.81 -22.75
CA ALA A 112 -3.02 5.59 -21.51
C ALA A 112 -3.96 6.80 -21.64
N GLY A 113 -4.38 7.37 -20.51
CA GLY A 113 -5.26 8.55 -20.45
C GLY A 113 -6.40 8.34 -19.48
N THR A 114 -7.57 8.91 -19.77
CA THR A 114 -8.77 8.75 -18.95
C THR A 114 -9.87 8.04 -19.74
N ALA A 115 -10.31 6.88 -19.25
CA ALA A 115 -11.49 6.17 -19.74
C ALA A 115 -12.75 6.76 -19.06
N ASN A 116 -13.63 7.37 -19.84
CA ASN A 116 -14.85 8.00 -19.36
C ASN A 116 -16.07 7.14 -19.72
N PHE A 117 -16.91 6.83 -18.72
CA PHE A 117 -18.16 6.08 -18.88
C PHE A 117 -19.33 6.98 -18.50
N SER A 118 -20.30 7.17 -19.41
CA SER A 118 -21.55 7.86 -19.09
C SER A 118 -22.52 6.85 -18.48
N ILE A 119 -22.54 6.79 -17.16
CA ILE A 119 -23.32 5.79 -16.40
C ILE A 119 -24.61 6.40 -15.87
N ASP A 120 -25.64 5.56 -15.74
CA ASP A 120 -26.93 5.91 -15.18
C ASP A 120 -27.34 4.98 -14.04
N LEU A 121 -28.06 5.53 -13.06
CA LEU A 121 -28.74 4.79 -12.00
C LEU A 121 -29.89 5.63 -11.46
N GLY A 122 -31.06 5.00 -11.28
CA GLY A 122 -32.18 5.58 -10.53
C GLY A 122 -32.62 6.97 -11.00
N GLY A 123 -32.59 7.22 -12.31
CA GLY A 123 -32.99 8.49 -12.94
C GLY A 123 -31.88 9.53 -13.08
N GLN A 124 -30.70 9.29 -12.50
CA GLN A 124 -29.56 10.22 -12.53
C GLN A 124 -28.43 9.66 -13.41
N THR A 125 -27.66 10.56 -14.03
CA THR A 125 -26.50 10.24 -14.87
C THR A 125 -25.25 10.95 -14.38
N CYS A 126 -24.08 10.32 -14.47
CA CYS A 126 -22.79 11.01 -14.30
C CYS A 126 -21.68 10.38 -15.15
N THR A 127 -20.54 11.07 -15.28
CA THR A 127 -19.37 10.58 -16.01
C THR A 127 -18.37 9.96 -15.03
N LEU A 128 -18.25 8.63 -15.04
CA LEU A 128 -17.26 7.90 -14.28
C LEU A 128 -15.92 7.94 -15.04
N ALA A 129 -14.90 8.52 -14.42
CA ALA A 129 -13.57 8.70 -15.03
C ALA A 129 -12.55 7.75 -14.39
N LEU A 130 -12.11 6.74 -15.13
CA LEU A 130 -11.06 5.79 -14.74
C LEU A 130 -9.71 6.22 -15.35
N PRO A 131 -8.71 6.59 -14.53
CA PRO A 131 -7.35 6.79 -15.02
C PRO A 131 -6.74 5.48 -15.52
N VAL A 132 -6.13 5.52 -16.70
CA VAL A 132 -5.40 4.42 -17.32
C VAL A 132 -3.94 4.83 -17.48
N THR A 133 -3.04 4.07 -16.85
CA THR A 133 -1.59 4.32 -16.94
C THR A 133 -1.02 3.73 -18.23
N ALA A 134 0.07 4.31 -18.74
CA ALA A 134 0.79 3.75 -19.88
C ALA A 134 1.50 2.46 -19.48
N SER A 135 1.32 1.42 -20.28
CA SER A 135 2.12 0.20 -20.16
C SER A 135 3.52 0.42 -20.68
N LYS A 136 4.52 -0.15 -20.00
CA LYS A 136 5.86 -0.29 -20.56
C LYS A 136 5.91 -1.53 -21.46
N ALA A 137 6.66 -1.47 -22.54
CA ALA A 137 6.77 -2.58 -23.48
C ALA A 137 7.12 -3.89 -22.76
N SER A 138 6.34 -4.94 -22.98
CA SER A 138 6.60 -6.31 -22.54
C SER A 138 6.22 -7.27 -23.66
N VAL A 139 6.98 -8.35 -23.82
CA VAL A 139 6.74 -9.41 -24.80
C VAL A 139 6.98 -10.78 -24.17
N ALA A 140 6.32 -11.81 -24.71
CA ALA A 140 6.51 -13.19 -24.25
C ALA A 140 7.69 -13.88 -24.96
N THR A 141 7.92 -13.57 -26.23
CA THR A 141 9.04 -14.14 -27.01
C THR A 141 9.66 -13.08 -27.90
N LEU A 142 10.95 -13.25 -28.21
CA LEU A 142 11.70 -12.42 -29.13
C LEU A 142 12.48 -13.32 -30.09
N THR A 143 12.27 -13.16 -31.39
CA THR A 143 12.98 -13.90 -32.45
C THR A 143 13.43 -12.93 -33.52
N GLY A 144 14.65 -13.08 -34.02
CA GLY A 144 15.26 -12.09 -34.90
C GLY A 144 15.86 -12.73 -36.14
N THR A 145 15.61 -12.11 -37.29
CA THR A 145 16.23 -12.50 -38.57
C THR A 145 16.99 -11.31 -39.15
N VAL A 146 18.24 -11.54 -39.55
CA VAL A 146 19.10 -10.49 -40.12
C VAL A 146 19.06 -10.53 -41.63
N ASN A 147 19.07 -9.36 -42.27
CA ASN A 147 19.20 -9.23 -43.71
C ASN A 147 20.00 -7.96 -44.08
N PRO A 148 21.11 -8.06 -44.84
CA PRO A 148 21.77 -9.29 -45.31
C PRO A 148 22.44 -10.07 -44.18
N THR A 149 22.66 -11.39 -44.32
CA THR A 149 23.31 -12.21 -43.26
C THR A 149 24.84 -12.14 -43.28
N THR A 150 25.41 -11.48 -44.29
CA THR A 150 26.86 -11.41 -44.53
C THR A 150 27.32 -9.98 -44.77
N GLY A 151 28.48 -9.62 -44.23
CA GLY A 151 29.20 -8.38 -44.50
C GLY A 151 30.67 -8.63 -44.82
N THR A 152 31.40 -7.56 -45.10
CA THR A 152 32.82 -7.60 -45.46
C THR A 152 33.60 -6.67 -44.52
N ASN A 153 34.71 -7.16 -43.97
CA ASN A 153 35.54 -6.40 -43.02
C ASN A 153 35.97 -5.05 -43.62
N GLY A 154 35.83 -3.94 -42.90
CA GLY A 154 36.24 -2.64 -43.38
C GLY A 154 35.35 -2.02 -44.47
N VAL A 155 34.28 -2.68 -44.92
CA VAL A 155 33.29 -2.13 -45.86
C VAL A 155 32.05 -1.72 -45.08
N ALA A 156 31.50 -0.54 -45.39
CA ALA A 156 30.26 -0.08 -44.76
C ALA A 156 29.15 -1.12 -44.98
N TYR A 157 28.56 -1.55 -43.88
CA TYR A 157 27.47 -2.50 -43.84
C TYR A 157 26.17 -1.75 -43.52
N THR A 158 25.14 -2.02 -44.31
CA THR A 158 23.78 -1.51 -44.08
C THR A 158 22.83 -2.69 -44.17
N GLY A 159 22.10 -2.95 -43.09
CA GLY A 159 21.20 -4.09 -42.99
C GLY A 159 20.10 -3.85 -41.97
N THR A 160 19.28 -4.85 -41.75
CA THR A 160 18.19 -4.81 -40.78
C THR A 160 18.13 -6.09 -39.97
N VAL A 161 17.69 -6.00 -38.72
CA VAL A 161 17.17 -7.14 -37.95
C VAL A 161 15.66 -6.96 -37.87
N THR A 162 14.93 -7.90 -38.46
CA THR A 162 13.48 -8.00 -38.26
C THR A 162 13.24 -8.85 -37.03
N ILE A 163 12.74 -8.23 -35.96
CA ILE A 163 12.35 -8.88 -34.72
C ILE A 163 10.87 -9.20 -34.78
N THR A 164 10.53 -10.48 -34.68
CA THR A 164 9.17 -10.97 -34.44
C THR A 164 8.99 -11.28 -32.96
N TYR A 165 7.90 -10.79 -32.38
CA TYR A 165 7.54 -11.02 -30.98
C TYR A 165 6.10 -11.52 -30.86
N THR A 166 5.82 -12.23 -29.77
CA THR A 166 4.47 -12.61 -29.34
C THR A 166 4.17 -12.01 -27.97
N GLY A 167 2.91 -11.84 -27.61
CA GLY A 167 2.51 -11.36 -26.28
C GLY A 167 2.89 -9.90 -25.99
N GLY A 168 3.06 -9.08 -27.02
CA GLY A 168 3.17 -7.63 -26.90
C GLY A 168 1.97 -7.06 -26.14
N ASN A 169 2.22 -6.08 -25.28
CA ASN A 169 1.25 -5.54 -24.34
C ASN A 169 0.84 -4.08 -24.65
N GLY A 170 1.08 -3.60 -25.88
CA GLY A 170 0.73 -2.23 -26.23
C GLY A 170 1.63 -1.17 -25.60
N GLY A 171 2.70 -1.57 -24.90
CA GLY A 171 3.54 -0.66 -24.15
C GLY A 171 4.53 0.11 -25.02
N ALA A 172 4.85 1.33 -24.60
CA ALA A 172 5.87 2.15 -25.26
C ALA A 172 7.29 1.62 -24.95
N TYR A 173 8.19 1.75 -25.92
CA TYR A 173 9.62 1.48 -25.76
C TYR A 173 10.42 2.64 -26.36
N ASP A 174 11.55 2.95 -25.72
CA ASP A 174 12.47 3.98 -26.19
C ASP A 174 13.36 3.48 -27.33
N VAL A 175 14.20 4.37 -27.85
CA VAL A 175 15.27 4.00 -28.77
C VAL A 175 16.14 2.91 -28.13
N SER A 176 16.37 1.82 -28.84
CA SER A 176 17.21 0.69 -28.40
C SER A 176 18.38 0.54 -29.35
N THR A 177 19.60 0.47 -28.81
CA THR A 177 20.83 0.32 -29.59
C THR A 177 21.68 -0.84 -29.10
N ALA A 178 22.24 -1.63 -30.01
CA ALA A 178 23.15 -2.72 -29.68
C ALA A 178 24.37 -2.72 -30.61
N SER A 179 25.56 -2.58 -30.04
CA SER A 179 26.82 -2.76 -30.78
C SER A 179 27.14 -4.25 -30.96
N SER A 180 27.76 -4.61 -32.08
CA SER A 180 28.15 -5.99 -32.34
C SER A 180 29.28 -6.48 -31.42
N ALA A 181 29.13 -7.70 -30.89
CA ALA A 181 30.17 -8.48 -30.22
C ALA A 181 30.87 -9.44 -31.20
N GLY A 182 32.08 -9.90 -30.88
CA GLY A 182 32.89 -10.77 -31.75
C GLY A 182 33.60 -10.01 -32.89
N VAL A 183 32.84 -9.26 -33.68
CA VAL A 183 33.36 -8.29 -34.66
C VAL A 183 32.79 -6.91 -34.33
N GLU A 184 33.63 -5.91 -34.13
CA GLU A 184 33.21 -4.56 -33.71
C GLU A 184 32.85 -3.67 -34.91
N GLY A 185 32.32 -2.47 -34.66
CA GLY A 185 32.09 -1.45 -35.68
C GLY A 185 30.72 -1.47 -36.34
N LEU A 186 29.81 -2.36 -35.94
CA LEU A 186 28.40 -2.34 -36.34
C LEU A 186 27.50 -1.99 -35.14
N THR A 187 26.45 -1.21 -35.39
CA THR A 187 25.42 -0.86 -34.41
C THR A 187 24.05 -1.15 -34.99
N ALA A 188 23.23 -1.89 -34.24
CA ALA A 188 21.81 -2.09 -34.51
C ALA A 188 21.00 -1.05 -33.74
N THR A 189 20.12 -0.30 -34.39
CA THR A 189 19.29 0.77 -33.79
C THR A 189 17.81 0.55 -34.10
N LEU A 190 16.99 0.49 -33.06
CA LEU A 190 15.52 0.53 -33.13
C LEU A 190 15.05 1.91 -32.67
N ALA A 191 14.23 2.57 -33.48
CA ALA A 191 13.60 3.84 -33.09
C ALA A 191 12.54 3.61 -32.00
N ALA A 192 12.33 4.60 -31.13
CA ALA A 192 11.26 4.55 -30.13
C ALA A 192 9.89 4.31 -30.79
N GLY A 193 9.01 3.61 -30.08
CA GLY A 193 7.69 3.26 -30.60
C GLY A 193 6.80 2.62 -29.54
N THR A 194 5.78 1.91 -30.01
CA THR A 194 4.79 1.23 -29.16
C THR A 194 4.57 -0.18 -29.70
N LEU A 195 4.55 -1.17 -28.82
CA LEU A 195 4.27 -2.55 -29.22
C LEU A 195 2.84 -2.67 -29.73
N ALA A 196 2.60 -3.61 -30.64
CA ALA A 196 1.26 -4.10 -30.90
C ALA A 196 0.80 -5.01 -29.75
N ASN A 197 -0.51 -5.06 -29.51
CA ASN A 197 -1.07 -6.08 -28.62
C ASN A 197 -1.01 -7.46 -29.33
N GLY A 198 -0.47 -8.47 -28.65
CA GLY A 198 -0.30 -9.80 -29.21
C GLY A 198 0.99 -9.95 -30.02
N SER A 199 0.90 -10.41 -31.27
CA SER A 199 2.10 -10.61 -32.10
C SER A 199 2.40 -9.39 -32.95
N GLY A 200 3.68 -9.09 -33.16
CA GLY A 200 4.09 -7.96 -33.98
C GLY A 200 5.53 -8.07 -34.46
N THR A 201 5.97 -7.00 -35.13
CA THR A 201 7.29 -6.95 -35.77
C THR A 201 7.96 -5.62 -35.52
N LEU A 202 9.29 -5.64 -35.31
CA LEU A 202 10.13 -4.46 -35.14
C LEU A 202 11.33 -4.56 -36.07
N VAL A 203 11.88 -3.41 -36.45
CA VAL A 203 13.02 -3.36 -37.36
C VAL A 203 14.14 -2.57 -36.69
N TYR A 204 15.22 -3.27 -36.34
CA TYR A 204 16.49 -2.62 -36.02
C TYR A 204 17.24 -2.36 -37.32
N ASN A 205 17.70 -1.13 -37.53
CA ASN A 205 18.61 -0.79 -38.60
C ASN A 205 20.03 -1.07 -38.14
N ILE A 206 20.75 -1.95 -38.82
CA ILE A 206 22.18 -2.15 -38.61
C ILE A 206 22.93 -1.25 -39.56
N ALA A 207 23.79 -0.40 -39.00
CA ALA A 207 24.73 0.39 -39.77
C ALA A 207 26.12 0.29 -39.14
N GLY A 208 27.16 0.46 -39.95
CA GLY A 208 28.52 0.63 -39.47
C GLY A 208 29.56 0.09 -40.43
N THR A 209 30.80 -0.03 -39.98
CA THR A 209 31.89 -0.66 -40.74
C THR A 209 32.57 -1.70 -39.84
N PRO A 210 32.47 -3.00 -40.14
CA PRO A 210 33.06 -4.05 -39.32
C PRO A 210 34.58 -3.89 -39.23
N THR A 211 35.19 -4.20 -38.08
CA THR A 211 36.63 -3.95 -37.83
C THR A 211 37.54 -5.15 -38.03
N SER A 212 36.96 -6.34 -38.07
CA SER A 212 37.66 -7.61 -38.17
C SER A 212 36.81 -8.63 -38.91
N THR A 213 37.40 -9.77 -39.26
CA THR A 213 36.65 -10.92 -39.78
C THR A 213 36.12 -11.77 -38.64
N GLY A 214 35.00 -12.45 -38.85
CA GLY A 214 34.41 -13.34 -37.86
C GLY A 214 32.90 -13.21 -37.81
N THR A 215 32.30 -13.47 -36.66
CA THR A 215 30.85 -13.37 -36.46
C THR A 215 30.54 -12.14 -35.63
N ALA A 216 29.89 -11.14 -36.22
CA ALA A 216 29.30 -10.02 -35.50
C ALA A 216 28.01 -10.48 -34.84
N VAL A 217 27.94 -10.48 -33.50
CA VAL A 217 26.80 -10.95 -32.72
C VAL A 217 26.10 -9.76 -32.06
N PHE A 218 24.80 -9.63 -32.26
CA PHE A 218 23.98 -8.61 -31.60
C PHE A 218 23.10 -9.29 -30.56
N ASN A 219 23.23 -8.86 -29.31
CA ASN A 219 22.33 -9.24 -28.22
C ASN A 219 21.30 -8.12 -28.08
N LEU A 220 20.11 -8.35 -28.60
CA LEU A 220 19.01 -7.41 -28.61
C LEU A 220 18.10 -7.72 -27.43
N SER A 221 17.71 -6.70 -26.67
CA SER A 221 16.73 -6.84 -25.58
C SER A 221 15.53 -5.95 -25.85
N LEU A 222 14.35 -6.49 -25.59
CA LEU A 222 13.11 -5.72 -25.61
C LEU A 222 12.05 -6.39 -24.74
N GLY A 223 11.37 -5.59 -23.93
CA GLY A 223 10.18 -6.01 -23.22
C GLY A 223 10.38 -7.21 -22.29
N GLY A 224 11.54 -7.29 -21.65
CA GLY A 224 11.94 -8.35 -20.72
C GLY A 224 12.57 -9.58 -21.37
N GLN A 225 12.59 -9.67 -22.70
CA GLN A 225 13.16 -10.80 -23.44
C GLN A 225 14.42 -10.40 -24.21
N THR A 226 15.25 -11.39 -24.53
CA THR A 226 16.47 -11.21 -25.33
C THR A 226 16.43 -12.04 -26.61
N CYS A 227 17.07 -11.54 -27.66
CA CYS A 227 17.29 -12.24 -28.91
C CYS A 227 18.73 -12.02 -29.35
N THR A 228 19.41 -13.11 -29.67
CA THR A 228 20.75 -13.07 -30.26
C THR A 228 20.66 -13.31 -31.76
N VAL A 229 21.22 -12.39 -32.54
CA VAL A 229 21.34 -12.53 -33.99
C VAL A 229 22.78 -12.31 -34.43
N SER A 230 23.15 -12.76 -35.62
CA SER A 230 24.52 -12.62 -36.11
C SER A 230 24.63 -12.25 -37.58
N VAL A 231 25.72 -11.56 -37.92
CA VAL A 231 26.17 -11.26 -39.28
C VAL A 231 27.56 -11.87 -39.45
N ALA A 232 27.75 -12.69 -40.49
CA ALA A 232 29.06 -13.24 -40.83
C ALA A 232 29.90 -12.20 -41.59
N ILE A 233 31.06 -11.83 -41.04
CA ILE A 233 31.96 -10.83 -41.61
C ILE A 233 33.15 -11.52 -42.28
N SER A 234 33.15 -11.48 -43.61
CA SER A 234 34.20 -12.06 -44.44
C SER A 234 35.41 -11.13 -44.56
N ALA A 235 36.57 -11.72 -44.88
CA ALA A 235 37.79 -10.95 -45.17
C ALA A 235 37.58 -9.99 -46.34
N SER A 236 38.06 -8.77 -46.17
CA SER A 236 38.18 -7.81 -47.27
C SER A 236 39.55 -7.91 -47.91
N SER A 237 39.62 -7.75 -49.22
CA SER A 237 40.88 -7.58 -49.95
C SER A 237 41.57 -6.23 -49.66
N THR A 238 40.93 -5.35 -48.89
CA THR A 238 41.46 -4.04 -48.47
C THR A 238 41.07 -3.74 -47.02
N ALA A 239 42.04 -3.72 -46.10
CA ALA A 239 41.82 -3.42 -44.70
C ALA A 239 41.31 -1.98 -44.50
N SER A 240 40.20 -1.79 -43.78
CA SER A 240 39.73 -0.49 -43.30
C SER A 240 39.38 -0.60 -41.82
N THR A 241 39.73 0.43 -41.07
CA THR A 241 39.49 0.59 -39.62
C THR A 241 37.99 0.84 -39.31
N ALA A 242 37.58 0.56 -38.08
CA ALA A 242 36.26 0.91 -37.52
C ALA A 242 35.92 2.37 -37.79
N LYS A 243 34.74 2.65 -38.33
CA LYS A 243 34.33 4.03 -38.63
C LYS A 243 33.26 4.63 -37.71
N ASP A 244 32.70 3.87 -36.76
CA ASP A 244 31.56 4.34 -35.96
C ASP A 244 31.68 4.17 -34.43
N THR A 245 32.89 3.93 -33.90
CA THR A 245 33.10 3.79 -32.45
C THR A 245 34.46 4.35 -32.06
N VAL A 246 34.52 5.04 -30.92
CA VAL A 246 35.79 5.35 -30.27
C VAL A 246 36.11 4.20 -29.32
N VAL A 247 37.15 3.43 -29.62
CA VAL A 247 37.55 2.25 -28.83
C VAL A 247 38.72 2.62 -27.94
N ILE A 248 38.57 2.37 -26.64
CA ILE A 248 39.57 2.62 -25.61
C ILE A 248 39.83 1.31 -24.87
N VAL A 249 41.08 0.84 -24.96
CA VAL A 249 41.51 -0.39 -24.29
C VAL A 249 42.60 -0.06 -23.28
N TYR A 250 42.30 -0.31 -22.00
CA TYR A 250 43.21 -0.10 -20.89
C TYR A 250 44.11 -1.32 -20.66
N SER A 251 45.39 -1.07 -20.38
CA SER A 251 46.40 -2.08 -20.07
C SER A 251 47.37 -1.57 -19.00
N GLY A 252 47.05 -1.86 -17.74
CA GLY A 252 47.83 -1.48 -16.57
C GLY A 252 47.81 0.03 -16.36
N THR A 253 48.91 0.71 -16.66
CA THR A 253 49.07 2.17 -16.51
C THR A 253 49.02 2.92 -17.84
N SER A 254 48.56 2.25 -18.90
CA SER A 254 48.44 2.81 -20.25
C SER A 254 47.05 2.56 -20.85
N ALA A 255 46.66 3.37 -21.84
CA ALA A 255 45.47 3.17 -22.65
C ALA A 255 45.81 3.29 -24.14
N SER A 256 45.19 2.46 -24.97
CA SER A 256 45.24 2.57 -26.43
C SER A 256 43.90 3.09 -26.96
N VAL A 257 43.96 3.95 -27.98
CA VAL A 257 42.78 4.63 -28.54
C VAL A 257 42.70 4.39 -30.04
N SER A 258 41.51 3.95 -30.49
CA SER A 258 41.10 4.01 -31.89
C SER A 258 39.95 5.00 -32.01
N ASN A 259 40.21 6.16 -32.61
CA ASN A 259 39.22 7.23 -32.72
C ASN A 259 38.68 7.34 -34.15
N ALA A 260 37.55 6.67 -34.39
CA ALA A 260 36.87 6.73 -35.69
C ALA A 260 36.35 8.13 -36.06
N PHE A 261 36.23 9.03 -35.08
CA PHE A 261 35.63 10.36 -35.20
C PHE A 261 36.67 11.49 -35.11
N GLN A 262 37.95 11.19 -35.31
CA GLN A 262 39.04 12.19 -35.23
C GLN A 262 38.86 13.38 -36.18
N ASN A 263 38.16 13.18 -37.31
CA ASN A 263 37.85 14.21 -38.29
C ASN A 263 36.39 14.71 -38.20
N ASP A 264 35.64 14.24 -37.20
CA ASP A 264 34.22 14.55 -36.98
C ASP A 264 34.00 15.09 -35.55
N GLY A 265 34.89 16.01 -35.15
CA GLY A 265 34.76 16.78 -33.92
C GLY A 265 35.12 16.05 -32.63
N VAL A 266 35.67 14.83 -32.67
CA VAL A 266 36.11 14.11 -31.46
C VAL A 266 37.62 14.12 -31.33
N THR A 267 38.11 14.71 -30.24
CA THR A 267 39.50 14.60 -29.82
C THR A 267 39.60 13.66 -28.63
N VAL A 268 40.59 12.76 -28.64
CA VAL A 268 40.91 11.91 -27.48
C VAL A 268 42.37 12.09 -27.13
N THR A 269 42.66 12.45 -25.88
CA THR A 269 44.02 12.57 -25.35
C THR A 269 44.25 11.53 -24.27
N THR A 270 45.49 11.04 -24.18
CA THR A 270 45.90 10.05 -23.18
C THR A 270 47.15 10.51 -22.47
N SER A 271 47.13 10.49 -21.13
CA SER A 271 48.31 10.64 -20.29
C SER A 271 48.45 9.38 -19.43
N GLY A 272 49.26 8.42 -19.88
CA GLY A 272 49.23 7.07 -19.30
C GLY A 272 47.88 6.40 -19.55
N ALA A 273 47.19 5.98 -18.49
CA ALA A 273 45.82 5.46 -18.53
C ALA A 273 44.76 6.52 -18.17
N ASP A 274 45.11 7.80 -18.06
CA ASP A 274 44.12 8.87 -17.98
C ASP A 274 43.69 9.26 -19.40
N VAL A 275 42.43 8.99 -19.74
CA VAL A 275 41.85 9.26 -21.06
C VAL A 275 40.88 10.43 -20.95
N THR A 276 41.08 11.46 -21.77
CA THR A 276 40.16 12.60 -21.87
C THR A 276 39.60 12.71 -23.28
N VAL A 277 38.28 12.75 -23.38
CA VAL A 277 37.53 12.91 -24.63
C VAL A 277 36.90 14.30 -24.68
N LYS A 278 37.02 14.98 -25.82
CA LYS A 278 36.24 16.18 -26.12
C LYS A 278 35.53 16.02 -27.46
N SER A 279 34.21 16.06 -27.45
CA SER A 279 33.36 15.95 -28.63
C SER A 279 32.58 17.24 -28.87
N THR A 280 32.81 17.88 -30.01
CA THR A 280 32.03 19.04 -30.49
C THR A 280 30.93 18.62 -31.46
N ASN A 281 30.55 17.33 -31.46
CA ASN A 281 29.47 16.85 -32.29
C ASN A 281 28.13 17.26 -31.65
N THR A 282 27.20 17.78 -32.45
CA THR A 282 25.91 18.32 -32.00
C THR A 282 24.70 17.52 -32.49
N SER A 283 24.90 16.40 -33.18
CA SER A 283 23.80 15.67 -33.85
C SER A 283 23.89 14.15 -33.82
N LYS A 284 25.07 13.58 -33.55
CA LYS A 284 25.31 12.12 -33.53
C LYS A 284 25.60 11.65 -32.11
N GLU A 285 24.87 10.61 -31.69
CA GLU A 285 25.20 9.86 -30.48
C GLU A 285 26.44 9.01 -30.72
N ILE A 286 27.58 9.46 -30.20
CA ILE A 286 28.85 8.74 -30.36
C ILE A 286 28.97 7.65 -29.30
N VAL A 287 29.48 6.48 -29.70
CA VAL A 287 29.75 5.35 -28.81
C VAL A 287 31.22 5.34 -28.41
N TYR A 288 31.48 5.36 -27.10
CA TYR A 288 32.79 5.18 -26.48
C TYR A 288 32.84 3.80 -25.82
N LEU A 289 33.58 2.88 -26.44
CA LEU A 289 33.73 1.51 -25.95
C LEU A 289 34.96 1.42 -25.03
N LEU A 290 34.73 1.12 -23.76
CA LEU A 290 35.78 0.96 -22.75
C LEU A 290 35.97 -0.52 -22.42
N SER A 291 37.22 -0.98 -22.41
CA SER A 291 37.58 -2.37 -22.07
C SER A 291 38.98 -2.46 -21.45
N GLY A 292 39.32 -3.61 -20.86
CA GLY A 292 40.64 -3.85 -20.25
C GLY A 292 40.77 -3.26 -18.84
N THR A 293 41.99 -3.18 -18.32
CA THR A 293 42.24 -2.80 -16.92
C THR A 293 43.18 -1.62 -16.81
N ALA A 294 42.76 -0.56 -16.11
CA ALA A 294 43.59 0.52 -15.63
C ALA A 294 43.81 0.38 -14.12
N THR A 295 45.05 0.12 -13.69
CA THR A 295 45.41 0.05 -12.25
C THR A 295 45.61 1.44 -11.64
N LYS A 296 45.85 2.44 -12.49
CA LYS A 296 45.86 3.87 -12.17
C LYS A 296 45.51 4.64 -13.44
N GLY A 297 44.25 5.06 -13.56
CA GLY A 297 43.77 5.80 -14.72
C GLY A 297 42.33 6.27 -14.55
N SER A 298 41.81 6.92 -15.58
CA SER A 298 40.48 7.52 -15.58
C SER A 298 39.90 7.61 -17.00
N PHE A 299 38.59 7.82 -17.07
CA PHE A 299 37.90 8.24 -18.28
C PHE A 299 37.16 9.56 -18.01
N LYS A 300 37.56 10.63 -18.69
CA LYS A 300 36.89 11.94 -18.64
C LYS A 300 36.30 12.29 -20.00
N ILE A 301 35.09 12.86 -20.03
CA ILE A 301 34.43 13.25 -21.27
C ILE A 301 33.69 14.59 -21.20
N TYR A 302 33.86 15.39 -22.26
CA TYR A 302 33.02 16.54 -22.62
C TYR A 302 32.32 16.26 -23.95
N SER A 303 31.02 16.49 -24.04
CA SER A 303 30.24 16.32 -25.27
C SER A 303 29.14 17.36 -25.38
N GLU A 304 28.99 17.91 -26.59
CA GLU A 304 27.92 18.86 -26.93
C GLU A 304 26.60 18.17 -27.30
N TYR A 305 26.58 16.84 -27.44
CA TYR A 305 25.39 16.04 -27.71
C TYR A 305 25.29 14.85 -26.75
N LYS A 306 24.15 14.14 -26.77
CA LYS A 306 24.00 12.87 -26.05
C LYS A 306 24.95 11.81 -26.61
N PHE A 307 25.39 10.87 -25.78
CA PHE A 307 26.39 9.87 -26.15
C PHE A 307 26.22 8.56 -25.37
N ASN A 308 26.97 7.54 -25.80
CA ASN A 308 26.94 6.21 -25.21
C ASN A 308 28.33 5.86 -24.65
N ILE A 309 28.39 5.38 -23.41
CA ILE A 309 29.59 4.72 -22.85
C ILE A 309 29.26 3.23 -22.73
N THR A 310 29.96 2.40 -23.50
CA THR A 310 29.82 0.94 -23.39
C THR A 310 30.94 0.39 -22.51
N LEU A 311 30.57 -0.19 -21.38
CA LEU A 311 31.49 -0.85 -20.45
C LEU A 311 31.56 -2.34 -20.82
N LYS A 312 32.66 -2.80 -21.41
CA LYS A 312 32.84 -4.18 -21.91
C LYS A 312 34.00 -4.85 -21.21
N GLY A 313 33.76 -5.30 -19.97
CA GLY A 313 34.79 -5.93 -19.15
C GLY A 313 35.90 -4.95 -18.73
N VAL A 314 35.54 -3.68 -18.49
CA VAL A 314 36.49 -2.64 -18.08
C VAL A 314 36.67 -2.61 -16.57
N SER A 315 37.90 -2.47 -16.11
CA SER A 315 38.24 -2.23 -14.71
C SER A 315 39.09 -0.97 -14.59
N ILE A 316 38.59 0.09 -13.97
CA ILE A 316 39.31 1.37 -13.81
C ILE A 316 39.47 1.69 -12.33
N THR A 317 40.71 1.85 -11.89
CA THR A 317 41.05 2.42 -10.59
C THR A 317 41.71 3.78 -10.80
N ASN A 318 41.09 4.83 -10.31
CA ASN A 318 41.70 6.15 -10.18
C ASN A 318 42.13 6.34 -8.72
N SER A 319 43.37 6.74 -8.46
CA SER A 319 43.86 6.95 -7.09
C SER A 319 43.59 8.35 -6.52
N ALA A 320 43.22 9.31 -7.37
CA ALA A 320 43.15 10.74 -7.02
C ALA A 320 41.99 11.48 -7.70
N GLY A 321 40.88 10.80 -7.98
CA GLY A 321 39.71 11.36 -8.65
C GLY A 321 38.68 10.28 -9.02
N PRO A 322 37.61 10.65 -9.76
CA PRO A 322 36.63 9.70 -10.28
C PRO A 322 37.25 8.70 -11.27
N ALA A 323 36.71 7.48 -11.31
CA ALA A 323 37.05 6.52 -12.36
C ALA A 323 36.45 6.95 -13.71
N ILE A 324 35.20 7.42 -13.69
CA ILE A 324 34.51 8.02 -14.84
C ILE A 324 34.01 9.41 -14.43
N ASN A 325 34.40 10.44 -15.18
CA ASN A 325 33.97 11.82 -14.97
C ASN A 325 33.37 12.40 -16.26
N SER A 326 32.05 12.53 -16.33
CA SER A 326 31.36 13.20 -17.43
C SER A 326 31.06 14.64 -17.08
N GLN A 327 31.75 15.55 -17.75
CA GLN A 327 31.61 16.99 -17.63
C GLN A 327 30.61 17.55 -18.67
N SER A 328 29.59 16.76 -18.99
CA SER A 328 28.64 17.07 -20.06
C SER A 328 27.23 17.16 -19.48
N SER A 329 26.53 18.27 -19.71
CA SER A 329 25.10 18.43 -19.37
C SER A 329 24.16 17.62 -20.27
N LYS A 330 24.69 16.62 -20.99
CA LYS A 330 23.99 15.80 -21.97
C LYS A 330 23.89 14.37 -21.47
N LYS A 331 22.81 13.70 -21.85
CA LYS A 331 22.55 12.32 -21.46
C LYS A 331 23.68 11.39 -21.89
N ALA A 332 24.25 10.70 -20.90
CA ALA A 332 25.14 9.57 -21.07
C ALA A 332 24.34 8.27 -20.92
N THR A 333 24.20 7.51 -22.01
CA THR A 333 23.67 6.14 -21.94
C THR A 333 24.83 5.19 -21.61
N ILE A 334 24.75 4.51 -20.46
CA ILE A 334 25.75 3.57 -19.98
C ILE A 334 25.29 2.14 -20.30
N ASN A 335 25.91 1.51 -21.28
CA ASN A 335 25.62 0.13 -21.66
C ASN A 335 26.60 -0.82 -20.95
N VAL A 336 26.10 -1.61 -20.00
CA VAL A 336 26.89 -2.51 -19.16
C VAL A 336 26.92 -3.91 -19.77
N ILE A 337 28.10 -4.34 -20.25
CA ILE A 337 28.32 -5.65 -20.84
C ILE A 337 29.39 -6.41 -20.04
N GLY A 338 29.10 -7.66 -19.69
CA GLY A 338 29.99 -8.48 -18.86
C GLY A 338 30.15 -7.89 -17.46
N THR A 339 31.31 -8.12 -16.83
CA THR A 339 31.60 -7.61 -15.48
C THR A 339 32.56 -6.43 -15.54
N ASN A 340 32.16 -5.30 -14.99
CA ASN A 340 32.92 -4.06 -14.98
C ASN A 340 33.19 -3.61 -13.54
N THR A 341 34.29 -2.91 -13.31
CA THR A 341 34.70 -2.45 -11.97
C THR A 341 35.21 -1.01 -12.04
N LEU A 342 34.67 -0.13 -11.20
CA LEU A 342 35.10 1.25 -11.07
C LEU A 342 35.48 1.54 -9.61
N VAL A 343 36.65 2.13 -9.40
CA VAL A 343 37.16 2.49 -8.07
C VAL A 343 37.78 3.89 -8.15
N ASP A 344 37.39 4.78 -7.25
CA ASP A 344 37.97 6.13 -7.17
C ASP A 344 39.03 6.25 -6.06
N GLY A 345 39.65 7.44 -5.98
CA GLY A 345 40.60 7.77 -4.94
C GLY A 345 39.89 8.10 -3.63
N ALA A 346 40.51 7.82 -2.49
CA ALA A 346 39.99 8.28 -1.19
C ALA A 346 39.97 9.82 -1.08
N THR A 347 40.85 10.49 -1.81
CA THR A 347 40.87 11.95 -1.98
C THR A 347 40.90 12.29 -3.45
N TYR A 348 40.26 13.39 -3.83
CA TYR A 348 40.26 13.89 -5.19
C TYR A 348 41.26 15.03 -5.34
N ALA A 349 41.93 15.09 -6.48
CA ALA A 349 42.78 16.21 -6.82
C ALA A 349 41.94 17.49 -6.98
N THR A 350 42.47 18.63 -6.55
CA THR A 350 41.78 19.93 -6.69
C THR A 350 41.44 20.19 -8.16
N SER A 351 40.20 20.58 -8.41
CA SER A 351 39.68 20.89 -9.75
C SER A 351 38.69 22.05 -9.68
N SER A 352 38.52 22.75 -10.80
CA SER A 352 37.42 23.70 -11.01
C SER A 352 36.15 23.01 -11.52
N GLU A 353 36.23 21.71 -11.79
CA GLU A 353 35.17 20.86 -12.29
C GLU A 353 34.60 20.02 -11.15
N ASP A 354 33.33 19.63 -11.29
CA ASP A 354 32.72 18.78 -10.28
C ASP A 354 33.25 17.35 -10.35
N GLN A 355 33.45 16.80 -9.16
CA GLN A 355 33.97 15.47 -8.93
C GLN A 355 33.28 14.95 -7.68
N LYS A 356 32.03 14.51 -7.83
CA LYS A 356 31.15 14.17 -6.69
C LYS A 356 31.09 12.67 -6.39
N GLY A 357 31.55 11.80 -7.29
CA GLY A 357 31.60 10.36 -7.05
C GLY A 357 32.42 9.57 -8.07
N THR A 358 32.53 8.26 -7.86
CA THR A 358 33.36 7.36 -8.69
C THR A 358 32.95 7.34 -10.16
N LEU A 359 31.64 7.33 -10.41
CA LEU A 359 31.04 7.64 -11.69
C LEU A 359 30.20 8.89 -11.49
N PHE A 360 30.67 10.01 -12.04
CA PHE A 360 30.00 11.30 -11.95
C PHE A 360 29.54 11.79 -13.34
N GLY A 361 28.36 12.39 -13.41
CA GLY A 361 27.88 13.12 -14.57
C GLY A 361 27.18 14.44 -14.22
N GLU A 362 27.61 15.53 -14.86
CA GLU A 362 26.91 16.83 -14.84
C GLU A 362 25.50 16.77 -15.45
N GLY A 363 25.25 15.76 -16.30
CA GLY A 363 23.96 15.52 -16.93
C GLY A 363 23.43 14.13 -16.61
N GLN A 364 22.43 13.72 -17.38
CA GLN A 364 21.65 12.51 -17.12
C GLN A 364 22.48 11.23 -17.28
N LEU A 365 22.32 10.27 -16.36
CA LEU A 365 22.92 8.94 -16.45
C LEU A 365 21.83 7.87 -16.67
N SER A 366 21.91 7.15 -17.78
CA SER A 366 20.91 6.14 -18.17
C SER A 366 21.57 4.77 -18.36
N PHE A 367 21.33 3.85 -17.43
CA PHE A 367 21.91 2.52 -17.41
C PHE A 367 21.04 1.50 -18.15
N MET A 368 21.68 0.67 -18.97
CA MET A 368 21.11 -0.46 -19.69
C MET A 368 22.14 -1.59 -19.84
N GLY A 369 21.72 -2.72 -20.38
CA GLY A 369 22.57 -3.88 -20.60
C GLY A 369 22.65 -4.80 -19.38
N THR A 370 22.55 -6.10 -19.62
CA THR A 370 22.41 -7.12 -18.58
C THR A 370 23.71 -7.45 -17.84
N GLY A 371 24.79 -6.70 -18.06
CA GLY A 371 26.06 -6.87 -17.37
C GLY A 371 26.05 -6.39 -15.92
N THR A 372 27.16 -6.61 -15.22
CA THR A 372 27.38 -6.19 -13.84
C THR A 372 28.36 -5.02 -13.78
N LEU A 373 27.98 -3.95 -13.10
CA LEU A 373 28.83 -2.81 -12.78
C LEU A 373 29.11 -2.81 -11.27
N ASN A 374 30.35 -3.11 -10.88
CA ASN A 374 30.82 -2.98 -9.50
C ASN A 374 31.42 -1.59 -9.29
N VAL A 375 31.00 -0.87 -8.26
CA VAL A 375 31.50 0.49 -7.96
C VAL A 375 31.93 0.60 -6.51
N THR A 376 33.07 1.23 -6.27
CA THR A 376 33.62 1.52 -4.94
C THR A 376 33.89 3.02 -4.84
N GLY A 377 33.08 3.73 -4.06
CA GLY A 377 33.24 5.16 -3.75
C GLY A 377 33.98 5.36 -2.43
N ASN A 378 35.27 5.67 -2.51
CA ASN A 378 36.15 5.92 -1.37
C ASN A 378 36.15 7.40 -0.93
N ASN A 379 35.87 8.35 -1.83
CA ASN A 379 35.87 9.78 -1.47
C ASN A 379 34.53 10.28 -0.93
N LYS A 380 33.45 10.05 -1.68
CA LYS A 380 32.08 10.49 -1.39
C LYS A 380 31.10 9.44 -1.89
N HIS A 381 30.25 9.79 -2.85
CA HIS A 381 29.25 8.91 -3.42
C HIS A 381 29.87 7.94 -4.42
N ALA A 382 29.19 6.83 -4.70
CA ALA A 382 29.67 5.90 -5.73
C ALA A 382 29.19 6.28 -7.14
N ILE A 383 27.88 6.52 -7.33
CA ILE A 383 27.31 6.99 -8.60
C ILE A 383 26.55 8.29 -8.36
N VAL A 384 26.84 9.33 -9.15
CA VAL A 384 26.23 10.65 -9.01
C VAL A 384 25.83 11.25 -10.35
N SER A 385 24.64 11.84 -10.40
CA SER A 385 24.22 12.74 -11.47
C SER A 385 23.72 14.06 -10.87
N ASP A 386 24.11 15.18 -11.46
CA ASP A 386 23.52 16.49 -11.16
C ASP A 386 22.15 16.70 -11.84
N ASP A 387 21.63 15.65 -12.48
CA ASP A 387 20.29 15.55 -13.06
C ASP A 387 19.72 14.19 -12.59
N TYR A 388 19.11 13.39 -13.46
CA TYR A 388 18.56 12.09 -13.09
C TYR A 388 19.48 10.89 -13.33
N ILE A 389 19.20 9.83 -12.56
CA ILE A 389 19.72 8.48 -12.76
C ILE A 389 18.56 7.55 -13.13
N TYR A 390 18.68 6.89 -14.28
CA TYR A 390 17.68 5.95 -14.77
C TYR A 390 18.28 4.56 -15.01
N VAL A 391 17.64 3.51 -14.51
CA VAL A 391 18.04 2.10 -14.70
C VAL A 391 16.94 1.36 -15.45
N SER A 392 17.18 1.10 -16.74
CA SER A 392 16.25 0.31 -17.55
C SER A 392 16.39 -1.19 -17.27
N GLU A 393 17.62 -1.70 -17.35
CA GLU A 393 17.98 -3.09 -17.10
C GLU A 393 19.50 -3.21 -16.94
N ALA A 394 20.04 -3.14 -15.72
CA ALA A 394 21.45 -3.41 -15.45
C ALA A 394 21.64 -3.97 -14.04
N ASN A 395 22.77 -4.65 -13.79
CA ASN A 395 23.14 -5.11 -12.44
C ASN A 395 24.19 -4.16 -11.84
N ILE A 396 23.76 -3.24 -10.98
CA ILE A 396 24.64 -2.28 -10.31
C ILE A 396 24.92 -2.78 -8.89
N VAL A 397 26.20 -2.87 -8.54
CA VAL A 397 26.66 -3.31 -7.22
C VAL A 397 27.60 -2.27 -6.64
N ILE A 398 27.09 -1.45 -5.71
CA ILE A 398 27.90 -0.53 -4.93
C ILE A 398 28.51 -1.33 -3.77
N LYS A 399 29.82 -1.60 -3.84
CA LYS A 399 30.56 -2.38 -2.84
C LYS A 399 30.75 -1.62 -1.55
N SER A 400 31.00 -0.31 -1.66
CA SER A 400 31.04 0.65 -0.57
C SER A 400 30.89 2.06 -1.14
N ALA A 401 30.33 2.97 -0.33
CA ALA A 401 30.34 4.40 -0.55
C ALA A 401 30.67 5.11 0.78
N ALA A 402 31.53 6.13 0.73
CA ALA A 402 31.90 6.98 1.86
C ALA A 402 30.84 8.06 2.17
N SER A 403 29.91 8.28 1.23
CA SER A 403 28.63 8.96 1.40
C SER A 403 27.55 8.09 0.73
N ASP A 404 26.64 8.67 -0.05
CA ASP A 404 25.52 7.90 -0.61
C ASP A 404 25.97 6.88 -1.65
N GLY A 405 25.26 5.76 -1.73
CA GLY A 405 25.53 4.77 -2.77
C GLY A 405 25.23 5.33 -4.16
N ILE A 406 24.00 5.82 -4.34
CA ILE A 406 23.53 6.44 -5.57
C ILE A 406 22.89 7.78 -5.19
N HIS A 407 23.32 8.85 -5.85
CA HIS A 407 22.85 10.21 -5.58
C HIS A 407 22.41 10.86 -6.89
N ALA A 408 21.15 11.27 -7.00
CA ALA A 408 20.62 12.03 -8.13
C ALA A 408 20.10 13.37 -7.63
N ASN A 409 20.35 14.45 -8.36
CA ASN A 409 19.72 15.72 -8.04
C ASN A 409 18.21 15.64 -8.31
N ASP A 410 17.82 15.24 -9.53
CA ASP A 410 16.42 15.27 -9.94
C ASP A 410 15.65 14.02 -9.48
N TYR A 411 16.00 12.85 -10.00
CA TYR A 411 15.32 11.62 -9.63
C TYR A 411 16.16 10.37 -9.85
N PHE A 412 15.84 9.33 -9.07
CA PHE A 412 16.22 7.96 -9.38
C PHE A 412 15.00 7.20 -9.86
N ALA A 413 15.10 6.55 -11.03
CA ALA A 413 14.05 5.66 -11.51
C ALA A 413 14.61 4.33 -12.01
N MET A 414 13.93 3.23 -11.69
CA MET A 414 14.31 1.89 -12.07
C MET A 414 13.12 1.10 -12.63
N ASP A 415 13.33 0.45 -13.76
CA ASP A 415 12.35 -0.43 -14.39
C ASP A 415 12.63 -1.91 -14.17
N ASN A 416 13.90 -2.30 -14.27
CA ASN A 416 14.33 -3.69 -14.14
C ASN A 416 15.84 -3.78 -13.83
N GLY A 417 16.35 -5.00 -13.71
CA GLY A 417 17.73 -5.28 -13.33
C GLY A 417 17.87 -5.44 -11.82
N SER A 418 19.08 -5.23 -11.31
CA SER A 418 19.34 -5.30 -9.86
C SER A 418 20.21 -4.12 -9.40
N VAL A 419 19.85 -3.51 -8.27
CA VAL A 419 20.65 -2.50 -7.58
C VAL A 419 20.95 -3.02 -6.18
N THR A 420 22.23 -3.29 -5.91
CA THR A 420 22.72 -3.67 -4.58
C THR A 420 23.63 -2.59 -4.04
N VAL A 421 23.32 -2.04 -2.86
CA VAL A 421 24.06 -0.92 -2.28
C VAL A 421 24.55 -1.24 -0.89
N THR A 422 25.83 -0.95 -0.65
CA THR A 422 26.42 -0.82 0.69
C THR A 422 26.93 0.62 0.86
N ALA A 423 26.29 1.40 1.74
CA ALA A 423 26.65 2.78 2.06
C ALA A 423 26.90 2.92 3.56
N ALA A 424 28.17 2.85 3.99
CA ALA A 424 28.53 2.60 5.39
C ALA A 424 28.41 3.84 6.30
N THR A 425 28.04 5.00 5.76
CA THR A 425 28.05 6.28 6.47
C THR A 425 26.87 7.19 6.13
N SER A 426 26.09 6.88 5.09
CA SER A 426 25.07 7.77 4.51
C SER A 426 23.93 6.97 3.90
N ASN A 427 23.26 7.50 2.87
CA ASN A 427 22.05 6.94 2.28
C ASN A 427 22.35 5.85 1.25
N GLY A 428 21.41 4.94 1.04
CA GLY A 428 21.51 3.98 -0.06
C GLY A 428 21.31 4.64 -1.42
N ILE A 429 20.10 5.16 -1.61
CA ILE A 429 19.67 5.94 -2.79
C ILE A 429 19.11 7.27 -2.31
N GLU A 430 19.62 8.37 -2.84
CA GLU A 430 19.19 9.75 -2.58
C GLU A 430 18.69 10.42 -3.87
N ALA A 431 17.57 11.14 -3.77
CA ALA A 431 17.07 12.08 -4.76
C ALA A 431 16.73 13.42 -4.09
N GLU A 432 17.49 14.49 -4.37
CA GLU A 432 17.43 15.75 -3.60
C GLU A 432 16.30 16.72 -4.02
N GLU A 433 15.81 16.67 -5.26
CA GLU A 433 14.82 17.64 -5.78
C GLU A 433 13.59 16.97 -6.42
N GLY A 434 13.51 15.65 -6.39
CA GLY A 434 12.41 14.94 -7.01
C GLY A 434 12.16 13.63 -6.35
N TYR A 435 12.28 12.52 -7.08
CA TYR A 435 11.62 11.30 -6.65
C TYR A 435 12.46 10.06 -6.81
N VAL A 436 12.07 9.03 -6.05
CA VAL A 436 12.53 7.67 -6.26
C VAL A 436 11.36 6.84 -6.76
N ALA A 437 11.46 6.31 -7.98
CA ALA A 437 10.48 5.41 -8.58
C ALA A 437 11.06 4.04 -8.88
N ILE A 438 10.48 2.99 -8.29
CA ILE A 438 10.84 1.60 -8.55
C ILE A 438 9.65 0.91 -9.19
N ASN A 439 9.75 0.66 -10.51
CA ASN A 439 8.72 0.00 -11.30
C ASN A 439 8.94 -1.52 -11.42
N GLY A 440 10.14 -2.02 -11.11
CA GLY A 440 10.48 -3.44 -11.21
C GLY A 440 11.94 -3.76 -10.84
N GLY A 441 12.33 -5.03 -10.99
CA GLY A 441 13.67 -5.53 -10.68
C GLY A 441 13.90 -5.88 -9.20
N VAL A 442 15.15 -5.86 -8.76
CA VAL A 442 15.56 -6.16 -7.38
C VAL A 442 16.38 -5.02 -6.79
N VAL A 443 15.97 -4.52 -5.63
CA VAL A 443 16.73 -3.50 -4.88
C VAL A 443 17.11 -4.07 -3.51
N THR A 444 18.40 -4.06 -3.20
CA THR A 444 18.93 -4.50 -1.90
C THR A 444 19.88 -3.43 -1.34
N ILE A 445 19.55 -2.85 -0.19
CA ILE A 445 20.30 -1.74 0.39
C ILE A 445 20.70 -2.08 1.82
N ASN A 446 21.98 -1.87 2.13
CA ASN A 446 22.51 -1.79 3.49
C ASN A 446 23.13 -0.40 3.65
N SER A 447 22.48 0.46 4.42
CA SER A 447 22.96 1.83 4.67
C SER A 447 23.04 2.12 6.17
N VAL A 448 23.75 3.19 6.55
CA VAL A 448 23.73 3.67 7.93
C VAL A 448 22.63 4.69 8.13
N ASN A 449 22.45 5.66 7.23
CA ASN A 449 21.37 6.64 7.36
C ASN A 449 20.08 6.13 6.68
N ASP A 450 19.57 6.82 5.67
CA ASP A 450 18.34 6.41 4.99
C ASP A 450 18.62 5.31 3.96
N GLY A 451 17.64 4.44 3.72
CA GLY A 451 17.74 3.42 2.68
C GLY A 451 17.47 4.02 1.32
N ILE A 452 16.22 4.42 1.13
CA ILE A 452 15.72 5.15 -0.04
C ILE A 452 15.19 6.49 0.46
N ALA A 453 15.74 7.59 -0.02
CA ALA A 453 15.35 8.92 0.36
C ALA A 453 15.03 9.77 -0.86
N ALA A 454 13.89 10.47 -0.78
CA ALA A 454 13.55 11.61 -1.62
C ALA A 454 13.46 12.83 -0.69
N SER A 455 14.52 13.63 -0.66
CA SER A 455 14.61 14.82 0.19
C SER A 455 14.33 16.08 -0.62
N TYR A 456 14.26 17.23 0.07
CA TYR A 456 14.34 18.55 -0.54
C TYR A 456 14.65 19.59 0.54
N GLU A 457 15.80 20.25 0.44
CA GLU A 457 16.23 21.29 1.38
C GLU A 457 16.03 22.71 0.82
N GLY A 458 15.46 22.81 -0.40
CA GLY A 458 15.16 24.09 -1.03
C GLY A 458 13.84 24.71 -0.56
N THR A 459 13.44 25.80 -1.21
CA THR A 459 12.24 26.57 -0.83
C THR A 459 11.16 26.60 -1.91
N ASP A 460 11.37 25.93 -3.05
CA ASP A 460 10.39 25.85 -4.12
C ASP A 460 9.27 24.87 -3.78
N ALA A 461 8.10 25.40 -3.47
CA ALA A 461 6.91 24.61 -3.16
C ALA A 461 6.36 23.79 -4.36
N ALA A 462 6.85 24.01 -5.59
CA ALA A 462 6.52 23.17 -6.74
C ALA A 462 7.23 21.81 -6.71
N VAL A 463 8.36 21.72 -5.98
CA VAL A 463 9.07 20.47 -5.76
C VAL A 463 8.31 19.64 -4.73
N THR A 464 7.94 18.42 -5.12
CA THR A 464 7.28 17.46 -4.23
C THR A 464 8.11 16.19 -4.22
N PRO A 465 8.94 15.95 -3.19
CA PRO A 465 9.84 14.81 -3.23
C PRO A 465 9.15 13.54 -2.74
N TYR A 466 9.05 12.51 -3.58
CA TYR A 466 8.22 11.33 -3.29
C TYR A 466 8.90 10.00 -3.57
N VAL A 467 8.43 8.96 -2.90
CA VAL A 467 8.85 7.57 -3.14
C VAL A 467 7.67 6.76 -3.69
N LEU A 468 7.88 6.10 -4.82
CA LEU A 468 6.86 5.34 -5.54
C LEU A 468 7.36 3.94 -5.88
N ILE A 469 6.79 2.94 -5.21
CA ILE A 469 7.10 1.52 -5.44
C ILE A 469 5.91 0.88 -6.14
N LYS A 470 6.04 0.67 -7.45
CA LYS A 470 5.03 0.03 -8.32
C LYS A 470 5.34 -1.43 -8.64
N GLY A 471 6.59 -1.84 -8.47
CA GLY A 471 7.04 -3.21 -8.73
C GLY A 471 8.40 -3.47 -8.10
N GLY A 472 8.87 -4.71 -8.20
CA GLY A 472 10.21 -5.11 -7.79
C GLY A 472 10.31 -5.57 -6.35
N LYS A 473 11.24 -6.50 -6.11
CA LYS A 473 11.57 -7.01 -4.77
C LYS A 473 12.52 -6.05 -4.08
N ILE A 474 12.12 -5.53 -2.92
CA ILE A 474 12.87 -4.51 -2.20
C ILE A 474 13.28 -5.04 -0.83
N THR A 475 14.56 -4.92 -0.50
CA THR A 475 15.11 -5.23 0.82
C THR A 475 16.00 -4.08 1.27
N VAL A 476 15.67 -3.46 2.41
CA VAL A 476 16.41 -2.34 2.97
C VAL A 476 16.75 -2.64 4.42
N THR A 477 18.02 -2.46 4.77
CA THR A 477 18.51 -2.49 6.15
C THR A 477 19.22 -1.17 6.47
N THR A 478 18.80 -0.50 7.54
CA THR A 478 19.47 0.70 8.06
C THR A 478 19.79 0.57 9.55
N THR A 479 20.87 1.22 10.02
CA THR A 479 21.35 1.02 11.40
C THR A 479 21.60 2.29 12.21
N GLY A 480 21.68 3.46 11.58
CA GLY A 480 22.00 4.73 12.22
C GLY A 480 20.82 5.38 12.92
N ASP A 481 21.11 6.17 13.95
CA ASP A 481 20.11 6.97 14.67
C ASP A 481 19.41 7.93 13.67
N LYS A 482 18.08 8.08 13.80
CA LYS A 482 17.16 8.73 12.84
C LYS A 482 17.15 8.17 11.40
N GLY A 483 17.93 7.14 11.08
CA GLY A 483 17.90 6.52 9.75
C GLY A 483 16.56 5.85 9.46
N ASN A 484 16.07 5.99 8.23
CA ASN A 484 14.78 5.46 7.79
C ASN A 484 14.94 4.50 6.62
N ALA A 485 14.22 3.39 6.56
CA ALA A 485 14.34 2.51 5.40
C ALA A 485 13.78 3.19 4.13
N ILE A 486 12.67 3.91 4.25
CA ILE A 486 12.11 4.79 3.21
C ILE A 486 11.82 6.15 3.83
N LYS A 487 12.33 7.22 3.22
CA LYS A 487 12.08 8.62 3.58
C LYS A 487 11.57 9.42 2.37
N SER A 488 10.55 10.24 2.59
CA SER A 488 10.06 11.21 1.61
C SER A 488 9.48 12.45 2.30
N GLU A 489 9.85 13.66 1.89
CA GLU A 489 9.20 14.88 2.43
C GLU A 489 7.79 15.12 1.85
N GLY A 490 7.52 14.59 0.64
CA GLY A 490 6.23 14.66 -0.06
C GLY A 490 5.29 13.51 0.29
N TYR A 491 5.34 12.40 -0.43
CA TYR A 491 4.46 11.24 -0.19
C TYR A 491 5.14 9.91 -0.48
N THR A 492 4.64 8.84 0.14
CA THR A 492 5.07 7.47 -0.16
C THR A 492 3.91 6.63 -0.66
N THR A 493 4.06 5.95 -1.80
CA THR A 493 3.09 4.98 -2.29
C THR A 493 3.74 3.64 -2.57
N ILE A 494 3.18 2.58 -1.99
CA ILE A 494 3.54 1.18 -2.25
C ILE A 494 2.36 0.46 -2.88
N GLY A 495 2.56 -0.02 -4.10
CA GLY A 495 1.57 -0.72 -4.92
C GLY A 495 2.21 -1.76 -5.81
N THR A 496 3.01 -2.63 -5.20
CA THR A 496 3.67 -3.78 -5.84
C THR A 496 3.01 -5.07 -5.37
N THR A 497 3.15 -6.15 -6.13
CA THR A 497 2.84 -7.52 -5.67
C THR A 497 4.07 -8.22 -5.08
N ASP A 498 5.26 -7.70 -5.38
CA ASP A 498 6.52 -8.22 -4.87
C ASP A 498 6.74 -7.86 -3.39
N ALA A 499 7.62 -8.61 -2.74
CA ALA A 499 7.92 -8.39 -1.33
C ALA A 499 8.74 -7.12 -1.10
N VAL A 500 8.29 -6.29 -0.15
CA VAL A 500 9.02 -5.14 0.39
C VAL A 500 9.38 -5.45 1.85
N THR A 501 10.66 -5.59 2.14
CA THR A 501 11.18 -5.90 3.48
C THR A 501 12.07 -4.77 3.98
N LEU A 502 11.66 -4.13 5.07
CA LEU A 502 12.33 -2.97 5.67
C LEU A 502 12.78 -3.33 7.09
N THR A 503 14.07 -3.20 7.39
CA THR A 503 14.65 -3.46 8.71
C THR A 503 15.45 -2.26 9.18
N VAL A 504 15.11 -1.67 10.32
CA VAL A 504 15.82 -0.51 10.89
C VAL A 504 16.12 -0.72 12.38
N SER A 505 17.26 -0.20 12.86
CA SER A 505 17.69 -0.43 14.26
C SER A 505 18.19 0.78 15.04
N GLY A 506 18.32 1.96 14.42
CA GLY A 506 18.82 3.15 15.10
C GLY A 506 17.80 3.76 16.08
N LYS A 507 18.25 4.63 16.98
CA LYS A 507 17.34 5.41 17.85
C LYS A 507 16.45 6.32 17.02
N GLY A 508 15.17 6.39 17.34
CA GLY A 508 14.20 7.19 16.60
C GLY A 508 14.00 6.78 15.12
N SER A 509 14.57 5.67 14.67
CA SER A 509 14.50 5.21 13.27
C SER A 509 13.09 4.82 12.84
N LYS A 510 12.80 4.94 11.54
CA LYS A 510 11.48 4.60 10.98
C LYS A 510 11.59 3.58 9.86
N GLY A 511 10.63 2.66 9.78
CA GLY A 511 10.50 1.84 8.57
C GLY A 511 10.15 2.71 7.37
N ILE A 512 9.05 3.46 7.50
CA ILE A 512 8.62 4.47 6.54
C ILE A 512 8.43 5.79 7.27
N LYS A 513 9.15 6.84 6.84
CA LYS A 513 8.91 8.23 7.23
C LYS A 513 8.40 8.99 6.01
N THR A 514 7.23 9.63 6.13
CA THR A 514 6.76 10.54 5.10
C THR A 514 6.23 11.85 5.68
N GLY A 515 6.63 12.98 5.09
CA GLY A 515 6.14 14.32 5.43
C GLY A 515 4.74 14.63 4.92
N GLY A 516 4.19 13.78 4.05
CA GLY A 516 2.81 13.86 3.59
C GLY A 516 2.10 12.52 3.66
N ASP A 517 1.40 12.16 2.59
CA ASP A 517 0.51 10.99 2.61
C ASP A 517 1.30 9.69 2.42
N CYS A 518 0.88 8.64 3.13
CA CYS A 518 1.39 7.28 2.96
C CYS A 518 0.25 6.39 2.43
N THR A 519 0.46 5.74 1.28
CA THR A 519 -0.55 4.83 0.71
C THR A 519 0.04 3.45 0.44
N ILE A 520 -0.64 2.41 0.96
CA ILE A 520 -0.36 1.01 0.65
C ILE A 520 -1.58 0.44 -0.08
N THR A 521 -1.38 0.01 -1.31
CA THR A 521 -2.48 -0.47 -2.17
C THR A 521 -2.52 -1.99 -2.35
N SER A 522 -1.37 -2.66 -2.30
CA SER A 522 -1.24 -4.11 -2.50
C SER A 522 0.10 -4.64 -1.97
N GLY A 523 0.31 -5.95 -2.10
CA GLY A 523 1.62 -6.60 -1.88
C GLY A 523 1.85 -7.08 -0.45
N THR A 524 3.05 -7.61 -0.22
CA THR A 524 3.51 -8.01 1.13
C THR A 524 4.57 -7.01 1.59
N VAL A 525 4.21 -6.17 2.56
CA VAL A 525 5.11 -5.20 3.18
C VAL A 525 5.44 -5.66 4.60
N LYS A 526 6.71 -5.96 4.86
CA LYS A 526 7.20 -6.34 6.19
C LYS A 526 8.14 -5.27 6.71
N ILE A 527 7.82 -4.71 7.87
CA ILE A 527 8.62 -3.69 8.54
C ILE A 527 9.04 -4.21 9.91
N THR A 528 10.35 -4.18 10.17
CA THR A 528 10.93 -4.49 11.47
C THR A 528 11.72 -3.29 11.96
N THR A 529 11.27 -2.69 13.05
CA THR A 529 11.94 -1.55 13.68
C THR A 529 12.43 -1.95 15.06
N SER A 530 13.65 -1.57 15.34
CA SER A 530 14.31 -1.70 16.64
C SER A 530 15.04 -0.41 16.95
N GLY A 531 15.45 -0.23 18.20
CA GLY A 531 16.11 0.99 18.66
C GLY A 531 15.51 1.50 19.96
N ALA A 532 15.65 2.78 20.23
CA ALA A 532 15.09 3.41 21.42
C ALA A 532 14.60 4.83 21.08
N ALA A 533 13.55 5.26 21.78
CA ALA A 533 13.17 6.66 21.79
C ALA A 533 14.22 7.50 22.50
N TYR A 534 14.35 8.76 22.08
CA TYR A 534 15.14 9.77 22.77
C TYR A 534 14.54 11.16 22.56
N TYR A 535 14.88 12.09 23.45
CA TYR A 535 14.51 13.49 23.29
C TYR A 535 15.49 14.20 22.36
N ASP A 536 14.98 14.70 21.24
CA ASP A 536 15.71 15.55 20.32
C ASP A 536 15.65 17.00 20.78
N THR A 537 16.82 17.57 21.11
CA THR A 537 16.90 18.95 21.60
C THR A 537 16.72 20.00 20.51
N ALA A 538 16.98 19.67 19.24
CA ALA A 538 16.78 20.58 18.12
C ALA A 538 15.29 20.68 17.75
N ASP A 539 14.59 19.54 17.75
CA ASP A 539 13.16 19.47 17.44
C ASP A 539 12.28 19.74 18.68
N ALA A 540 12.87 19.73 19.88
CA ALA A 540 12.19 19.82 21.18
C ALA A 540 11.10 18.74 21.36
N ASP A 541 11.31 17.57 20.77
CA ASP A 541 10.35 16.47 20.71
C ASP A 541 11.02 15.10 20.88
N ILE A 542 10.23 14.06 21.12
CA ILE A 542 10.71 12.68 21.24
C ILE A 542 10.73 12.00 19.87
N ALA A 543 11.94 11.66 19.42
CA ALA A 543 12.12 10.78 18.28
C ALA A 543 12.03 9.31 18.72
N ALA A 544 10.88 8.69 18.53
CA ALA A 544 10.63 7.28 18.86
C ALA A 544 10.73 6.33 17.65
N PRO A 545 11.22 5.08 17.78
CA PRO A 545 11.17 4.12 16.69
C PRO A 545 9.74 3.86 16.23
N SER A 546 9.47 3.79 14.93
CA SER A 546 8.17 3.29 14.45
C SER A 546 8.18 2.59 13.11
N GLY A 547 7.22 1.67 12.91
CA GLY A 547 6.99 1.01 11.62
C GLY A 547 6.69 2.03 10.53
N ILE A 548 5.64 2.81 10.74
CA ILE A 548 5.23 3.91 9.86
C ILE A 548 5.09 5.18 10.70
N ASN A 549 5.62 6.29 10.18
CA ASN A 549 5.36 7.64 10.66
C ASN A 549 4.95 8.52 9.46
N CYS A 550 3.74 9.05 9.51
CA CYS A 550 3.10 9.76 8.40
C CYS A 550 2.49 11.06 8.90
N ASP A 551 2.99 12.19 8.42
CA ASP A 551 2.63 13.51 8.96
C ASP A 551 1.32 14.05 8.37
N LYS A 552 0.76 13.36 7.36
CA LYS A 552 -0.59 13.62 6.85
C LYS A 552 -1.43 12.35 6.93
N ASN A 553 -1.98 11.88 5.80
CA ASN A 553 -2.97 10.82 5.82
C ASN A 553 -2.33 9.47 5.49
N LEU A 554 -2.71 8.44 6.25
CA LEU A 554 -2.37 7.06 5.97
C LEU A 554 -3.56 6.36 5.32
N ALA A 555 -3.35 5.74 4.16
CA ALA A 555 -4.36 4.93 3.48
C ALA A 555 -3.85 3.49 3.22
N ILE A 556 -4.45 2.50 3.90
CA ILE A 556 -4.22 1.08 3.64
C ILE A 556 -5.43 0.54 2.89
N LYS A 557 -5.28 0.32 1.58
CA LYS A 557 -6.36 -0.11 0.69
C LYS A 557 -6.37 -1.63 0.45
N GLY A 558 -5.24 -2.30 0.64
CA GLY A 558 -5.09 -3.73 0.37
C GLY A 558 -3.70 -4.28 0.72
N GLY A 559 -3.48 -5.55 0.40
CA GLY A 559 -2.21 -6.26 0.67
C GLY A 559 -2.09 -6.80 2.09
N THR A 560 -0.88 -7.24 2.44
CA THR A 560 -0.49 -7.72 3.77
C THR A 560 0.61 -6.81 4.32
N LEU A 561 0.29 -6.05 5.36
CA LEU A 561 1.23 -5.23 6.11
C LEU A 561 1.56 -5.93 7.43
N THR A 562 2.84 -6.23 7.68
CA THR A 562 3.30 -6.77 8.96
C THR A 562 4.33 -5.84 9.57
N ILE A 563 4.06 -5.33 10.77
CA ILE A 563 4.94 -4.44 11.52
C ILE A 563 5.35 -5.11 12.82
N THR A 564 6.65 -5.17 13.07
CA THR A 564 7.21 -5.50 14.38
C THR A 564 8.07 -4.32 14.82
N SER A 565 7.61 -3.61 15.85
CA SER A 565 8.30 -2.45 16.42
C SER A 565 8.69 -2.74 17.85
N THR A 566 9.98 -2.60 18.14
CA THR A 566 10.57 -2.96 19.43
C THR A 566 11.45 -1.83 19.94
N GLY A 567 11.58 -1.73 21.26
CA GLY A 567 12.42 -0.71 21.89
C GLY A 567 11.65 0.26 22.76
N THR A 568 12.36 1.05 23.57
CA THR A 568 11.70 1.99 24.48
C THR A 568 10.89 3.03 23.70
N GLY A 569 9.61 3.18 24.04
CA GLY A 569 8.68 4.10 23.40
C GLY A 569 8.32 3.80 21.95
N ALA A 570 8.59 2.59 21.45
CA ALA A 570 8.44 2.22 20.04
C ALA A 570 6.97 2.07 19.61
N LYS A 571 6.60 2.67 18.49
CA LYS A 571 5.23 2.64 17.95
C LYS A 571 5.11 1.71 16.76
N GLY A 572 3.98 1.05 16.56
CA GLY A 572 3.72 0.34 15.31
C GLY A 572 3.50 1.32 14.17
N ILE A 573 2.44 2.11 14.28
CA ILE A 573 2.04 3.17 13.33
C ILE A 573 1.78 4.48 14.10
N SER A 574 2.26 5.60 13.58
CA SER A 574 1.96 6.96 14.05
C SER A 574 1.54 7.82 12.87
N VAL A 575 0.37 8.45 12.96
CA VAL A 575 -0.19 9.29 11.89
C VAL A 575 -0.65 10.61 12.49
N ASP A 576 -0.30 11.73 11.88
CA ASP A 576 -0.73 13.04 12.40
C ASP A 576 -2.10 13.42 11.81
N GLY A 577 -2.35 13.08 10.54
CA GLY A 577 -3.63 13.29 9.86
C GLY A 577 -4.61 12.12 10.06
N THR A 578 -5.43 11.87 9.03
CA THR A 578 -6.44 10.79 9.07
C THR A 578 -5.81 9.46 8.67
N ALA A 579 -6.07 8.43 9.47
CA ALA A 579 -5.75 7.05 9.13
C ALA A 579 -6.98 6.31 8.60
N THR A 580 -6.89 5.73 7.40
CA THR A 580 -7.97 4.96 6.76
C THR A 580 -7.51 3.55 6.38
N ILE A 581 -8.23 2.54 6.85
CA ILE A 581 -8.09 1.15 6.39
C ILE A 581 -9.34 0.77 5.61
N SER A 582 -9.17 0.34 4.36
CA SER A 582 -10.28 -0.05 3.47
C SER A 582 -10.14 -1.46 2.90
N GLY A 583 -9.11 -2.21 3.30
CA GLY A 583 -8.90 -3.59 2.88
C GLY A 583 -7.54 -4.14 3.29
N GLY A 584 -7.28 -5.40 2.93
CA GLY A 584 -6.05 -6.11 3.28
C GLY A 584 -5.98 -6.56 4.73
N THR A 585 -4.83 -7.13 5.11
CA THR A 585 -4.52 -7.55 6.48
C THR A 585 -3.34 -6.74 7.00
N THR A 586 -3.53 -6.06 8.12
CA THR A 586 -2.48 -5.33 8.85
C THR A 586 -2.25 -6.00 10.20
N THR A 587 -1.02 -6.43 10.46
CA THR A 587 -0.62 -7.06 11.73
C THR A 587 0.49 -6.24 12.38
N ILE A 588 0.27 -5.81 13.62
CA ILE A 588 1.18 -4.93 14.37
C ILE A 588 1.55 -5.60 15.69
N SER A 589 2.85 -5.70 15.95
CA SER A 589 3.41 -6.02 17.27
C SER A 589 4.29 -4.85 17.73
N ALA A 590 3.85 -4.10 18.73
CA ALA A 590 4.59 -2.98 19.32
C ALA A 590 4.99 -3.33 20.76
N THR A 591 6.29 -3.36 21.06
CA THR A 591 6.79 -3.76 22.37
C THR A 591 7.91 -2.86 22.87
N GLY A 592 8.04 -2.75 24.18
CA GLY A 592 9.05 -1.95 24.84
C GLY A 592 8.49 -1.27 26.08
N THR A 593 9.35 -0.59 26.84
CA THR A 593 8.95 0.19 28.01
C THR A 593 8.70 1.65 27.61
N LYS A 594 7.93 2.38 28.41
CA LYS A 594 7.80 3.84 28.29
C LYS A 594 9.17 4.53 28.35
N TYR A 595 9.38 5.50 27.47
CA TYR A 595 10.46 6.47 27.54
C TYR A 595 9.95 7.75 28.19
N THR A 596 10.73 8.31 29.11
CA THR A 596 10.39 9.54 29.84
C THR A 596 11.57 10.48 29.81
N TYR A 597 11.41 11.65 29.18
CA TYR A 597 12.39 12.75 29.31
C TYR A 597 12.03 13.64 30.51
N ASN A 598 10.76 14.01 30.62
CA ASN A 598 10.18 14.71 31.77
C ASN A 598 8.69 14.32 31.90
N THR A 599 7.93 14.96 32.81
CA THR A 599 6.51 14.63 33.05
C THR A 599 5.57 14.96 31.89
N ALA A 600 5.95 15.86 30.99
CA ALA A 600 5.16 16.27 29.83
C ALA A 600 5.56 15.52 28.54
N ASN A 601 6.82 15.09 28.45
CA ASN A 601 7.41 14.47 27.26
C ASN A 601 7.69 13.00 27.53
N THR A 602 6.75 12.15 27.12
CA THR A 602 6.86 10.69 27.20
C THR A 602 6.50 10.02 25.87
N SER A 603 7.00 8.81 25.65
CA SER A 603 6.57 7.97 24.54
C SER A 603 6.43 6.53 25.00
N GLU A 604 5.25 5.97 24.79
CA GLU A 604 4.89 4.60 25.14
C GLU A 604 4.85 3.69 23.90
N ALA A 605 4.87 2.38 24.15
CA ALA A 605 4.88 1.40 23.08
C ALA A 605 3.47 1.06 22.58
N LYS A 606 2.94 1.92 21.70
CA LYS A 606 1.57 1.86 21.17
C LYS A 606 1.50 1.13 19.83
N GLY A 607 0.42 0.40 19.59
CA GLY A 607 0.18 -0.33 18.33
C GLY A 607 -0.05 0.64 17.17
N PHE A 608 -1.18 1.33 17.20
CA PHE A 608 -1.60 2.27 16.17
C PHE A 608 -2.06 3.58 16.84
N LYS A 609 -1.35 4.68 16.57
CA LYS A 609 -1.71 6.04 17.03
C LYS A 609 -2.04 6.92 15.84
N SER A 610 -3.13 7.67 15.96
CA SER A 610 -3.54 8.71 15.00
C SER A 610 -3.90 10.00 15.75
N ASP A 611 -3.37 11.15 15.35
CA ASP A 611 -3.78 12.42 15.95
C ASP A 611 -5.10 12.87 15.32
N GLY A 612 -5.20 12.77 14.00
CA GLY A 612 -6.48 12.82 13.29
C GLY A 612 -7.31 11.54 13.45
N ALA A 613 -8.42 11.49 12.72
CA ALA A 613 -9.40 10.42 12.84
C ALA A 613 -8.85 9.08 12.35
N PHE A 614 -9.25 8.00 13.00
CA PHE A 614 -9.09 6.65 12.47
C PHE A 614 -10.42 6.16 11.88
N VAL A 615 -10.38 5.67 10.63
CA VAL A 615 -11.55 5.13 9.93
C VAL A 615 -11.23 3.75 9.36
N MET A 616 -12.01 2.75 9.74
CA MET A 616 -11.97 1.42 9.14
C MET A 616 -13.25 1.15 8.34
N ASN A 617 -13.09 1.02 7.03
CA ASN A 617 -14.18 0.71 6.10
C ASN A 617 -14.31 -0.78 5.81
N ASN A 618 -13.20 -1.53 5.84
CA ASN A 618 -13.11 -2.98 5.66
C ASN A 618 -11.68 -3.44 6.00
N GLY A 619 -11.39 -4.74 5.87
CA GLY A 619 -10.06 -5.35 6.06
C GLY A 619 -9.91 -6.01 7.43
N GLU A 620 -8.68 -6.37 7.77
CA GLU A 620 -8.33 -6.99 9.05
C GLU A 620 -7.18 -6.22 9.70
N LEU A 621 -7.35 -5.81 10.95
CA LEU A 621 -6.34 -5.13 11.77
C LEU A 621 -6.09 -5.95 13.03
N ASN A 622 -4.91 -6.54 13.13
CA ASN A 622 -4.46 -7.34 14.28
C ASN A 622 -3.37 -6.58 15.05
N ILE A 623 -3.57 -6.35 16.34
CA ILE A 623 -2.64 -5.59 17.19
C ILE A 623 -2.28 -6.37 18.46
N ALA A 624 -1.00 -6.34 18.80
CA ALA A 624 -0.47 -6.61 20.13
C ALA A 624 0.47 -5.47 20.52
N ALA A 625 0.14 -4.73 21.59
CA ALA A 625 0.91 -3.61 22.10
C ALA A 625 1.27 -3.83 23.59
N THR A 626 2.33 -3.16 24.08
CA THR A 626 2.57 -3.09 25.53
C THR A 626 1.67 -2.05 26.19
N ASP A 627 1.50 -0.91 25.53
CA ASP A 627 0.60 0.18 25.95
C ASP A 627 -0.68 0.13 25.09
N ASP A 628 -1.17 1.26 24.58
CA ASP A 628 -2.42 1.28 23.83
C ASP A 628 -2.38 0.47 22.54
N GLY A 629 -3.47 -0.26 22.27
CA GLY A 629 -3.68 -1.00 21.03
C GLY A 629 -3.93 -0.03 19.87
N LEU A 630 -5.12 0.56 19.83
CA LEU A 630 -5.54 1.57 18.86
C LEU A 630 -5.94 2.85 19.57
N LYS A 631 -5.23 3.95 19.33
CA LYS A 631 -5.55 5.27 19.89
C LYS A 631 -5.78 6.30 18.79
N SER A 632 -6.84 7.11 18.94
CA SER A 632 -6.99 8.36 18.19
C SER A 632 -7.27 9.53 19.11
N GLU A 633 -6.58 10.64 18.89
CA GLU A 633 -6.81 11.89 19.65
C GLU A 633 -8.11 12.60 19.25
N THR A 634 -8.79 12.15 18.18
CA THR A 634 -10.04 12.78 17.68
C THR A 634 -11.22 11.81 17.63
N SER A 635 -11.12 10.73 16.85
CA SER A 635 -12.20 9.74 16.75
C SER A 635 -11.76 8.42 16.14
N ILE A 636 -12.44 7.33 16.51
CA ILE A 636 -12.33 6.02 15.89
C ILE A 636 -13.70 5.66 15.31
N THR A 637 -13.75 5.38 14.01
CA THR A 637 -14.95 4.90 13.31
C THR A 637 -14.70 3.54 12.67
N ILE A 638 -15.46 2.53 13.06
CA ILE A 638 -15.46 1.19 12.46
C ILE A 638 -16.77 1.00 11.69
N ASN A 639 -16.70 1.10 10.36
CA ASN A 639 -17.85 0.86 9.48
C ASN A 639 -18.03 -0.63 9.17
N ASP A 640 -16.94 -1.35 8.89
CA ASP A 640 -16.91 -2.80 8.66
C ASP A 640 -15.48 -3.36 8.79
N GLY A 641 -15.30 -4.68 8.63
CA GLY A 641 -14.02 -5.38 8.73
C GLY A 641 -13.79 -6.02 10.10
N THR A 642 -12.54 -6.38 10.42
CA THR A 642 -12.17 -7.04 11.68
C THR A 642 -11.06 -6.27 12.40
N VAL A 643 -11.31 -5.82 13.63
CA VAL A 643 -10.29 -5.29 14.55
C VAL A 643 -10.07 -6.29 15.68
N ASN A 644 -8.86 -6.81 15.79
CA ASN A 644 -8.44 -7.70 16.87
C ASN A 644 -7.30 -7.06 17.66
N VAL A 645 -7.55 -6.68 18.91
CA VAL A 645 -6.48 -6.30 19.85
C VAL A 645 -6.32 -7.44 20.85
N THR A 646 -5.20 -8.14 20.78
CA THR A 646 -4.96 -9.38 21.55
C THR A 646 -4.24 -9.12 22.88
N LYS A 647 -3.58 -7.96 22.98
CA LYS A 647 -2.85 -7.50 24.16
C LYS A 647 -2.62 -5.99 24.05
N SER A 648 -2.85 -5.28 25.15
CA SER A 648 -2.55 -3.85 25.32
C SER A 648 -2.75 -3.45 26.79
N TYR A 649 -2.32 -2.23 27.16
CA TYR A 649 -2.78 -1.60 28.39
C TYR A 649 -4.25 -1.20 28.24
N GLU A 650 -4.57 -0.31 27.29
CA GLU A 650 -5.93 -0.05 26.82
C GLU A 650 -6.07 -0.55 25.37
N ALA A 651 -7.18 -1.22 25.02
CA ALA A 651 -7.28 -1.81 23.68
C ALA A 651 -7.71 -0.81 22.60
N MET A 652 -8.69 0.04 22.88
CA MET A 652 -9.15 1.07 21.97
C MET A 652 -9.55 2.34 22.72
N GLU A 653 -8.90 3.46 22.41
CA GLU A 653 -9.04 4.73 23.15
C GLU A 653 -9.28 5.91 22.20
N SER A 654 -10.31 6.70 22.46
CA SER A 654 -10.55 7.99 21.79
C SER A 654 -11.63 8.83 22.47
N ILE A 655 -11.73 10.11 22.15
CA ILE A 655 -12.85 10.97 22.59
C ILE A 655 -14.19 10.47 22.03
N ILE A 656 -14.19 10.01 20.77
CA ILE A 656 -15.37 9.53 20.07
C ILE A 656 -15.07 8.17 19.45
N ILE A 657 -15.83 7.15 19.85
CA ILE A 657 -15.78 5.82 19.24
C ILE A 657 -17.15 5.47 18.64
N LYS A 658 -17.17 5.18 17.34
CA LYS A 658 -18.37 4.74 16.62
C LYS A 658 -18.13 3.38 15.97
N ILE A 659 -18.97 2.41 16.31
CA ILE A 659 -18.97 1.07 15.70
C ILE A 659 -20.32 0.87 14.98
N ALA A 660 -20.26 0.77 13.66
CA ALA A 660 -21.44 0.60 12.80
C ALA A 660 -21.54 -0.80 12.19
N GLY A 661 -20.44 -1.55 12.12
CA GLY A 661 -20.37 -2.89 11.53
C GLY A 661 -19.08 -3.62 11.87
N GLY A 662 -18.84 -4.75 11.21
CA GLY A 662 -17.64 -5.56 11.41
C GLY A 662 -17.59 -6.34 12.73
N VAL A 663 -16.41 -6.87 13.03
CA VAL A 663 -16.06 -7.57 14.28
C VAL A 663 -14.98 -6.78 15.00
N VAL A 664 -15.24 -6.37 16.23
CA VAL A 664 -14.30 -5.67 17.12
C VAL A 664 -14.07 -6.57 18.33
N ASN A 665 -12.87 -7.12 18.46
CA ASN A 665 -12.51 -8.07 19.51
C ASN A 665 -11.27 -7.58 20.28
N LEU A 666 -11.49 -7.16 21.52
CA LEU A 666 -10.55 -6.36 22.29
C LEU A 666 -10.20 -7.04 23.62
N THR A 667 -8.91 -7.20 23.87
CA THR A 667 -8.36 -7.71 25.12
C THR A 667 -7.29 -6.76 25.64
N ALA A 668 -7.55 -6.16 26.80
CA ALA A 668 -6.69 -5.20 27.48
C ALA A 668 -6.38 -5.66 28.93
N THR A 669 -5.35 -5.09 29.54
CA THR A 669 -5.09 -5.27 30.98
C THR A 669 -5.71 -4.18 31.85
N ASN A 670 -5.87 -2.98 31.30
CA ASN A 670 -6.76 -1.93 31.77
C ASN A 670 -8.01 -1.96 30.88
N ASP A 671 -8.43 -0.85 30.30
CA ASP A 671 -9.76 -0.77 29.69
C ASP A 671 -9.80 -1.33 28.27
N GLY A 672 -10.84 -2.12 27.98
CA GLY A 672 -11.03 -2.67 26.65
C GLY A 672 -11.42 -1.58 25.65
N LEU A 673 -12.46 -0.80 25.99
CA LEU A 673 -12.83 0.44 25.30
C LEU A 673 -12.75 1.57 26.31
N ASN A 674 -12.03 2.63 25.97
CA ASN A 674 -11.94 3.86 26.75
C ASN A 674 -12.42 5.04 25.91
N THR A 675 -13.46 5.72 26.37
CA THR A 675 -13.88 7.01 25.80
C THR A 675 -13.77 8.12 26.82
N SER A 676 -12.91 9.09 26.53
CA SER A 676 -12.54 10.14 27.48
C SER A 676 -11.86 11.30 26.77
N TYR A 677 -12.02 12.52 27.30
CA TYR A 677 -11.19 13.68 26.99
C TYR A 677 -9.85 13.67 27.75
N GLY A 678 -9.59 12.61 28.54
CA GLY A 678 -8.46 12.48 29.43
C GLY A 678 -8.74 13.08 30.82
N THR A 679 -8.04 12.57 31.84
CA THR A 679 -8.17 13.10 33.20
C THR A 679 -7.56 14.49 33.28
N VAL A 680 -8.37 15.51 33.57
CA VAL A 680 -7.83 16.81 33.98
C VAL A 680 -7.17 16.66 35.36
N SER A 681 -6.01 17.30 35.56
CA SER A 681 -5.32 17.24 36.86
C SER A 681 -6.24 17.76 37.98
N GLY A 682 -6.56 16.90 38.96
CA GLY A 682 -7.54 17.18 40.03
C GLY A 682 -9.00 16.93 39.68
N GLY A 683 -9.28 16.31 38.52
CA GLY A 683 -10.62 15.96 38.06
C GLY A 683 -11.27 14.85 38.88
N THR A 684 -12.60 14.93 39.00
CA THR A 684 -13.46 13.86 39.50
C THR A 684 -14.03 13.06 38.33
N GLU A 685 -14.32 11.77 38.54
CA GLU A 685 -15.13 10.89 37.66
C GLU A 685 -16.47 11.56 37.35
N SER A 686 -16.53 12.33 36.25
CA SER A 686 -17.69 13.15 35.91
C SER A 686 -17.91 13.10 34.41
N ASN A 687 -19.17 13.30 34.01
CA ASN A 687 -19.56 13.27 32.60
C ASN A 687 -18.79 14.33 31.78
N ASP A 688 -17.83 13.88 30.96
CA ASP A 688 -16.98 14.73 30.13
C ASP A 688 -17.54 14.95 28.71
N ASN A 689 -18.68 14.33 28.40
CA ASN A 689 -19.33 14.31 27.10
C ASN A 689 -18.57 13.61 25.96
N SER A 690 -17.57 12.77 26.28
CA SER A 690 -17.05 11.78 25.32
C SER A 690 -18.17 10.84 24.84
N GLN A 691 -17.98 10.17 23.71
CA GLN A 691 -19.08 9.46 23.04
C GLN A 691 -18.68 8.06 22.57
N LEU A 692 -19.34 7.04 23.12
CA LEU A 692 -19.33 5.68 22.58
C LEU A 692 -20.68 5.37 21.93
N THR A 693 -20.67 4.95 20.66
CA THR A 693 -21.88 4.53 19.94
C THR A 693 -21.69 3.20 19.22
N VAL A 694 -22.59 2.24 19.50
CA VAL A 694 -22.69 0.98 18.76
C VAL A 694 -24.03 0.95 18.03
N SER A 695 -23.98 0.84 16.70
CA SER A 695 -25.16 0.80 15.83
C SER A 695 -25.27 -0.50 15.01
N GLY A 696 -24.21 -1.30 14.99
CA GLY A 696 -24.14 -2.58 14.31
C GLY A 696 -22.85 -3.33 14.63
N GLY A 697 -22.63 -4.46 13.96
CA GLY A 697 -21.44 -5.30 14.16
C GLY A 697 -21.48 -6.17 15.41
N ILE A 698 -20.34 -6.83 15.68
CA ILE A 698 -20.09 -7.67 16.86
C ILE A 698 -18.94 -7.03 17.65
N VAL A 699 -19.19 -6.69 18.91
CA VAL A 699 -18.23 -6.02 19.80
C VAL A 699 -18.00 -6.93 21.01
N ILE A 700 -16.78 -7.46 21.13
CA ILE A 700 -16.35 -8.39 22.20
C ILE A 700 -15.23 -7.71 22.96
N VAL A 701 -15.41 -7.46 24.25
CA VAL A 701 -14.51 -6.58 24.99
C VAL A 701 -14.22 -7.13 26.37
N THR A 702 -12.93 -7.13 26.73
CA THR A 702 -12.45 -7.52 28.05
C THR A 702 -11.32 -6.61 28.51
N GLY A 703 -11.33 -6.25 29.79
CA GLY A 703 -10.36 -5.37 30.42
C GLY A 703 -10.47 -5.43 31.95
N SER A 704 -9.82 -4.50 32.65
CA SER A 704 -10.23 -4.14 34.02
C SER A 704 -11.66 -3.67 33.96
N ASP A 705 -11.92 -2.59 33.22
CA ASP A 705 -13.26 -2.30 32.75
C ASP A 705 -13.34 -2.79 31.30
N ALA A 706 -14.37 -3.56 30.98
CA ALA A 706 -14.55 -3.93 29.59
C ALA A 706 -14.87 -2.67 28.78
N ILE A 707 -15.81 -1.86 29.23
CA ILE A 707 -16.15 -0.58 28.61
C ILE A 707 -16.10 0.51 29.68
N ASP A 708 -15.24 1.50 29.48
CA ASP A 708 -15.19 2.74 30.25
C ASP A 708 -15.58 3.93 29.34
N SER A 709 -16.56 4.69 29.78
CA SER A 709 -16.94 5.95 29.17
C SER A 709 -17.12 7.03 30.22
N ASN A 710 -16.22 8.00 30.20
CA ASN A 710 -16.41 9.23 30.94
C ASN A 710 -17.58 10.06 30.42
N GLY A 711 -18.13 9.75 29.25
CA GLY A 711 -19.25 10.44 28.65
C GLY A 711 -20.48 9.55 28.47
N ASN A 712 -21.07 9.56 27.28
CA ASN A 712 -22.27 8.79 26.99
C ASN A 712 -21.96 7.51 26.21
N PHE A 713 -22.69 6.44 26.53
CA PHE A 713 -22.69 5.20 25.76
C PHE A 713 -24.09 4.90 25.22
N THR A 714 -24.22 4.80 23.89
CA THR A 714 -25.49 4.44 23.23
C THR A 714 -25.35 3.19 22.37
N ILE A 715 -26.23 2.22 22.60
CA ILE A 715 -26.41 1.03 21.75
C ILE A 715 -27.73 1.16 21.00
N SER A 716 -27.70 1.08 19.67
CA SER A 716 -28.87 1.16 18.79
C SER A 716 -29.03 -0.07 17.87
N GLY A 717 -28.01 -0.93 17.83
CA GLY A 717 -27.97 -2.16 17.04
C GLY A 717 -26.71 -2.97 17.33
N GLY A 718 -26.52 -4.06 16.61
CA GLY A 718 -25.37 -4.95 16.77
C GLY A 718 -25.44 -5.87 17.99
N THR A 719 -24.32 -6.52 18.29
CA THR A 719 -24.13 -7.42 19.43
C THR A 719 -22.96 -6.94 20.27
N VAL A 720 -23.20 -6.58 21.53
CA VAL A 720 -22.18 -6.17 22.50
C VAL A 720 -22.03 -7.25 23.57
N ILE A 721 -20.80 -7.73 23.76
CA ILE A 721 -20.39 -8.72 24.74
C ILE A 721 -19.25 -8.13 25.57
N ALA A 722 -19.52 -7.79 26.82
CA ALA A 722 -18.57 -7.15 27.72
C ALA A 722 -18.32 -8.03 28.96
N ASN A 723 -17.05 -8.24 29.32
CA ASN A 723 -16.70 -8.91 30.57
C ASN A 723 -15.40 -8.35 31.16
N GLY A 724 -15.52 -7.67 32.30
CA GLY A 724 -14.43 -7.09 33.07
C GLY A 724 -14.62 -7.29 34.57
N ASN A 725 -13.82 -6.60 35.36
CA ASN A 725 -14.12 -6.32 36.77
C ASN A 725 -15.36 -5.43 36.88
N GLU A 726 -15.49 -4.48 35.95
CA GLU A 726 -16.74 -3.85 35.57
C GLU A 726 -17.05 -4.18 34.10
N ASP A 727 -18.30 -4.54 33.82
CA ASP A 727 -18.68 -4.78 32.43
C ASP A 727 -18.80 -3.48 31.64
N ILE A 728 -19.44 -2.47 32.24
CA ILE A 728 -19.75 -1.17 31.64
C ILE A 728 -19.75 -0.08 32.71
N ASP A 729 -18.69 0.73 32.75
CA ASP A 729 -18.67 1.99 33.51
C ASP A 729 -19.00 3.17 32.58
N VAL A 730 -19.98 3.97 32.98
CA VAL A 730 -20.47 5.14 32.23
C VAL A 730 -20.80 6.26 33.19
N ASN A 731 -20.18 7.43 32.98
CA ASN A 731 -20.42 8.63 33.78
C ASN A 731 -21.60 9.48 33.28
N GLY A 732 -21.88 9.45 31.98
CA GLY A 732 -23.03 10.10 31.34
C GLY A 732 -24.25 9.18 31.16
N ASN A 733 -24.92 9.31 30.02
CA ASN A 733 -26.08 8.48 29.69
C ASN A 733 -25.65 7.12 29.14
N PHE A 734 -26.08 6.05 29.79
CA PHE A 734 -26.02 4.70 29.25
C PHE A 734 -27.37 4.30 28.65
N LEU A 735 -27.50 4.33 27.32
CA LEU A 735 -28.77 4.12 26.61
C LEU A 735 -28.73 2.85 25.75
N VAL A 736 -29.72 1.98 25.95
CA VAL A 736 -29.92 0.78 25.13
C VAL A 736 -31.24 0.91 24.36
N ASN A 737 -31.11 1.19 23.07
CA ASN A 737 -32.20 1.52 22.15
C ASN A 737 -32.39 0.47 21.03
N GLY A 738 -31.51 -0.53 20.95
CA GLY A 738 -31.59 -1.62 19.99
C GLY A 738 -30.40 -2.57 20.14
N GLY A 739 -30.45 -3.69 19.40
CA GLY A 739 -29.37 -4.68 19.39
C GLY A 739 -29.43 -5.69 20.55
N PHE A 740 -28.34 -6.43 20.71
CA PHE A 740 -28.13 -7.42 21.76
C PHE A 740 -27.00 -6.93 22.69
N LEU A 741 -27.22 -7.01 24.00
CA LEU A 741 -26.23 -6.69 25.01
C LEU A 741 -26.15 -7.83 26.02
N ILE A 742 -24.94 -8.32 26.28
CA ILE A 742 -24.59 -9.07 27.49
C ILE A 742 -23.31 -8.48 28.10
N GLY A 743 -23.46 -7.89 29.28
CA GLY A 743 -22.38 -7.53 30.18
C GLY A 743 -22.34 -8.53 31.34
N ALA A 744 -21.14 -8.83 31.85
CA ALA A 744 -20.97 -9.72 32.98
C ALA A 744 -19.75 -9.34 33.81
N GLU A 745 -19.92 -9.29 35.12
CA GLU A 745 -18.90 -8.80 36.06
C GLU A 745 -19.03 -9.48 37.43
N PRO A 746 -17.96 -9.53 38.25
CA PRO A 746 -18.05 -9.88 39.67
C PRO A 746 -19.06 -9.01 40.44
N ALA A 747 -19.42 -9.39 41.67
CA ALA A 747 -20.31 -8.57 42.49
C ALA A 747 -19.62 -7.24 42.91
N SER A 748 -19.77 -6.22 42.07
CA SER A 748 -19.24 -4.87 42.19
C SER A 748 -20.41 -3.88 42.32
N ASN A 749 -20.42 -3.00 43.33
CA ASN A 749 -21.48 -1.97 43.43
C ASN A 749 -21.12 -0.67 42.68
N MET A 750 -20.15 -0.70 41.77
CA MET A 750 -19.67 0.48 41.05
C MET A 750 -20.43 0.69 39.73
N THR A 751 -20.83 -0.40 39.09
CA THR A 751 -21.55 -0.43 37.82
C THR A 751 -23.00 0.04 37.93
N LYS A 752 -23.40 0.95 37.03
CA LYS A 752 -24.73 1.56 37.00
C LYS A 752 -25.67 0.80 36.07
N ALA A 753 -26.96 0.75 36.43
CA ALA A 753 -27.99 0.25 35.52
C ALA A 753 -28.12 1.14 34.26
N MET A 754 -28.67 0.57 33.19
CA MET A 754 -29.09 1.33 32.01
C MET A 754 -29.97 2.53 32.38
N GLY A 755 -29.82 3.65 31.67
CA GLY A 755 -30.59 4.86 31.86
C GLY A 755 -32.07 4.67 31.52
N THR A 756 -32.96 5.30 32.28
CA THR A 756 -34.43 5.17 32.13
C THR A 756 -34.98 5.68 30.79
N ALA A 757 -34.20 6.45 30.03
CA ALA A 757 -34.51 6.87 28.67
C ALA A 757 -34.25 5.79 27.60
N SER A 758 -33.67 4.65 27.98
CA SER A 758 -33.51 3.50 27.09
C SER A 758 -34.86 3.04 26.53
N THR A 759 -34.94 2.79 25.23
CA THR A 759 -36.19 2.43 24.55
C THR A 759 -36.39 0.93 24.38
N GLN A 760 -35.31 0.14 24.44
CA GLN A 760 -35.38 -1.32 24.41
C GLN A 760 -35.48 -1.88 25.83
N VAL A 761 -36.24 -2.98 25.99
CA VAL A 761 -36.37 -3.64 27.30
C VAL A 761 -35.06 -4.32 27.68
N GLY A 762 -34.56 -4.01 28.87
CA GLY A 762 -33.32 -4.57 29.41
C GLY A 762 -33.46 -4.94 30.89
N MET A 763 -32.53 -5.78 31.35
CA MET A 763 -32.39 -6.25 32.73
C MET A 763 -31.01 -5.88 33.26
N PHE A 764 -30.95 -5.33 34.48
CA PHE A 764 -29.75 -5.31 35.30
C PHE A 764 -29.92 -6.37 36.40
N ILE A 765 -29.24 -7.49 36.23
CA ILE A 765 -29.40 -8.67 37.06
C ILE A 765 -28.32 -8.65 38.14
N LYS A 766 -28.72 -8.73 39.41
CA LYS A 766 -27.84 -8.76 40.57
C LYS A 766 -28.05 -10.05 41.35
N SER A 767 -27.10 -10.98 41.23
CA SER A 767 -27.16 -12.25 41.95
C SER A 767 -26.26 -12.23 43.20
N SER A 768 -26.74 -12.82 44.29
CA SER A 768 -25.92 -13.12 45.47
C SER A 768 -24.92 -14.28 45.25
N ALA A 769 -25.14 -15.09 44.21
CA ALA A 769 -24.25 -16.18 43.80
C ALA A 769 -23.58 -15.87 42.45
N SER A 770 -22.32 -16.27 42.26
CA SER A 770 -21.62 -16.10 40.97
C SER A 770 -21.83 -17.29 40.03
N VAL A 771 -21.86 -17.01 38.74
CA VAL A 771 -21.66 -17.97 37.65
C VAL A 771 -20.16 -18.17 37.48
N ALA A 772 -19.69 -19.40 37.70
CA ALA A 772 -18.28 -19.73 37.49
C ALA A 772 -17.90 -19.67 36.01
N THR A 773 -16.61 -19.47 35.71
CA THR A 773 -16.06 -19.44 34.34
C THR A 773 -16.24 -20.74 33.56
N THR A 774 -16.59 -21.83 34.25
CA THR A 774 -16.90 -23.15 33.66
C THR A 774 -18.39 -23.40 33.47
N SER A 775 -19.25 -22.49 33.92
CA SER A 775 -20.71 -22.61 33.95
C SER A 775 -21.39 -21.62 33.01
N LEU A 776 -22.71 -21.76 32.85
CA LEU A 776 -23.53 -20.92 31.98
C LEU A 776 -24.52 -20.08 32.80
N ILE A 777 -24.81 -18.88 32.32
CA ILE A 777 -26.09 -18.21 32.57
C ILE A 777 -26.97 -18.46 31.35
N HIS A 778 -28.23 -18.81 31.60
CA HIS A 778 -29.23 -18.99 30.57
C HIS A 778 -30.51 -18.22 30.90
N ILE A 779 -31.09 -17.55 29.91
CA ILE A 779 -32.36 -16.82 30.04
C ILE A 779 -33.30 -17.30 28.93
N GLU A 780 -34.49 -17.74 29.33
CA GLU A 780 -35.57 -18.14 28.43
C GLU A 780 -36.85 -17.37 28.73
N ASP A 781 -37.73 -17.25 27.74
CA ASP A 781 -39.11 -16.78 27.96
C ASP A 781 -40.02 -17.87 28.55
N ALA A 782 -41.27 -17.51 28.84
CA ALA A 782 -42.27 -18.44 29.37
C ALA A 782 -42.53 -19.68 28.49
N SER A 783 -42.25 -19.61 27.19
CA SER A 783 -42.39 -20.72 26.24
C SER A 783 -41.16 -21.63 26.16
N GLY A 784 -40.06 -21.25 26.82
CA GLY A 784 -38.78 -21.95 26.74
C GLY A 784 -37.92 -21.51 25.55
N LYS A 785 -38.23 -20.37 24.92
CA LYS A 785 -37.39 -19.82 23.84
C LYS A 785 -36.10 -19.26 24.45
N ASP A 786 -34.95 -19.72 23.97
CA ASP A 786 -33.62 -19.21 24.34
C ASP A 786 -33.47 -17.73 23.94
N LEU A 787 -33.15 -16.89 24.92
CA LEU A 787 -32.87 -15.47 24.74
C LEU A 787 -31.40 -15.14 25.04
N LEU A 788 -30.73 -15.95 25.86
CA LEU A 788 -29.35 -15.82 26.25
C LEU A 788 -28.84 -17.19 26.69
N THR A 789 -27.72 -17.64 26.12
CA THR A 789 -26.87 -18.63 26.76
C THR A 789 -25.45 -18.09 26.74
N PHE A 790 -24.88 -17.78 27.91
CA PHE A 790 -23.59 -17.10 28.01
C PHE A 790 -22.67 -17.75 29.04
N LYS A 791 -21.39 -17.84 28.69
CA LYS A 791 -20.31 -18.30 29.57
C LYS A 791 -19.38 -17.14 29.88
N PRO A 792 -19.28 -16.69 31.14
CA PRO A 792 -18.45 -15.54 31.46
C PRO A 792 -16.96 -15.88 31.44
N LYS A 793 -16.11 -14.90 31.16
CA LYS A 793 -14.64 -15.05 31.18
C LYS A 793 -14.09 -15.00 32.60
N THR A 794 -14.64 -14.13 33.45
CA THR A 794 -14.43 -14.08 34.90
C THR A 794 -15.62 -14.66 35.65
N ALA A 795 -15.50 -14.95 36.94
CA ALA A 795 -16.66 -15.37 37.73
C ALA A 795 -17.59 -14.18 37.94
N SER A 796 -18.81 -14.25 37.42
CA SER A 796 -19.71 -13.09 37.34
C SER A 796 -20.98 -13.26 38.17
N ALA A 797 -21.40 -12.22 38.87
CA ALA A 797 -22.63 -12.19 39.66
C ALA A 797 -23.62 -11.14 39.16
N TYR A 798 -23.13 -10.04 38.57
CA TYR A 798 -23.95 -9.00 37.99
C TYR A 798 -23.89 -9.05 36.47
N PHE A 799 -25.01 -8.71 35.83
CA PHE A 799 -25.16 -8.80 34.37
C PHE A 799 -26.04 -7.68 33.83
N HIS A 800 -25.54 -6.99 32.81
CA HIS A 800 -26.37 -6.20 31.91
C HIS A 800 -26.90 -7.08 30.78
N PHE A 801 -28.22 -7.15 30.59
CA PHE A 801 -28.81 -7.95 29.52
C PHE A 801 -29.89 -7.19 28.77
N SER A 802 -29.79 -7.13 27.44
CA SER A 802 -30.84 -6.65 26.55
C SER A 802 -30.88 -7.51 25.30
N ASN A 803 -32.08 -7.81 24.82
CA ASN A 803 -32.31 -8.58 23.61
C ASN A 803 -33.58 -8.04 22.91
N PRO A 804 -33.62 -7.90 21.57
CA PRO A 804 -34.80 -7.36 20.87
C PRO A 804 -36.09 -8.16 21.08
N SER A 805 -35.99 -9.41 21.51
CA SER A 805 -37.12 -10.27 21.85
C SER A 805 -37.70 -10.01 23.25
N LEU A 806 -37.05 -9.20 24.10
CA LEU A 806 -37.61 -8.81 25.39
C LEU A 806 -38.79 -7.85 25.19
N THR A 807 -39.87 -8.11 25.92
CA THR A 807 -41.12 -7.34 25.89
C THR A 807 -41.50 -6.85 27.28
N LYS A 808 -42.16 -5.68 27.35
CA LYS A 808 -42.73 -5.13 28.58
C LYS A 808 -43.82 -6.06 29.11
N GLY A 809 -43.86 -6.31 30.41
CA GLY A 809 -44.80 -7.25 31.03
C GLY A 809 -44.50 -8.72 30.74
N GLY A 810 -43.39 -9.04 30.05
CA GLY A 810 -43.00 -10.41 29.74
C GLY A 810 -42.48 -11.16 30.98
N GLN A 811 -42.77 -12.46 31.04
CA GLN A 811 -42.26 -13.40 32.04
C GLN A 811 -41.06 -14.19 31.49
N TYR A 812 -40.01 -14.30 32.30
CA TYR A 812 -38.75 -14.97 31.94
C TYR A 812 -38.28 -15.90 33.05
N LYS A 813 -37.32 -16.76 32.73
CA LYS A 813 -36.61 -17.60 33.70
C LYS A 813 -35.11 -17.45 33.55
N ILE A 814 -34.42 -17.32 34.67
CA ILE A 814 -32.96 -17.19 34.72
C ILE A 814 -32.38 -18.44 35.37
N TYR A 815 -31.52 -19.15 34.66
CA TYR A 815 -30.85 -20.36 35.09
C TYR A 815 -29.35 -20.16 35.20
N PHE A 816 -28.74 -20.73 36.24
CA PHE A 816 -27.28 -20.92 36.31
C PHE A 816 -26.95 -22.40 36.16
N GLY A 817 -25.94 -22.72 35.35
CA GLY A 817 -25.57 -24.09 35.00
C GLY A 817 -26.34 -24.64 33.79
N GLY A 818 -26.39 -25.96 33.69
CA GLY A 818 -26.91 -26.66 32.52
C GLY A 818 -25.80 -27.04 31.54
N THR A 819 -26.20 -27.51 30.36
CA THR A 819 -25.28 -27.92 29.29
C THR A 819 -25.70 -27.31 27.96
N TYR A 820 -24.74 -27.09 27.07
CA TYR A 820 -24.99 -26.61 25.72
C TYR A 820 -24.31 -27.54 24.71
N THR A 821 -25.03 -27.95 23.67
CA THR A 821 -24.52 -28.90 22.66
C THR A 821 -24.88 -28.45 21.25
N GLY A 822 -24.08 -28.86 20.27
CA GLY A 822 -24.40 -28.69 18.84
C GLY A 822 -24.31 -27.27 18.28
N GLY A 823 -23.72 -26.32 19.00
CA GLY A 823 -23.56 -24.93 18.53
C GLY A 823 -22.13 -24.39 18.62
N SER A 824 -21.99 -23.09 18.34
CA SER A 824 -20.76 -22.30 18.40
C SER A 824 -20.86 -21.23 19.49
N TYR A 825 -19.85 -20.38 19.63
CA TYR A 825 -19.93 -19.21 20.49
C TYR A 825 -19.27 -17.99 19.84
N ILE A 826 -19.76 -16.81 20.21
CA ILE A 826 -19.22 -15.50 19.87
C ILE A 826 -18.48 -15.00 21.10
N GLY A 827 -17.16 -14.94 21.02
CA GLY A 827 -16.25 -14.64 22.12
C GLY A 827 -14.80 -14.81 21.66
N ASN A 828 -13.84 -14.95 22.58
CA ASN A 828 -12.44 -15.20 22.19
C ASN A 828 -12.13 -16.71 22.07
N SER A 829 -10.93 -17.08 21.62
CA SER A 829 -10.48 -18.47 21.43
C SER A 829 -10.48 -19.38 22.67
N SER A 830 -10.83 -18.88 23.87
CA SER A 830 -10.80 -19.60 25.14
C SER A 830 -12.15 -20.20 25.56
N GLY A 831 -13.18 -20.18 24.71
CA GLY A 831 -14.45 -20.85 24.96
C GLY A 831 -15.44 -20.11 25.86
N TRP A 832 -15.18 -18.85 26.22
CA TRP A 832 -16.16 -17.96 26.87
C TRP A 832 -16.91 -17.15 25.81
N GLY A 833 -18.05 -16.57 26.18
CA GLY A 833 -18.84 -15.69 25.30
C GLY A 833 -20.29 -16.13 25.17
N LEU A 834 -20.94 -15.62 24.12
CA LEU A 834 -22.34 -15.88 23.77
C LEU A 834 -22.46 -17.15 22.94
N TYR A 835 -23.15 -18.17 23.45
CA TYR A 835 -23.34 -19.44 22.78
C TYR A 835 -24.52 -19.34 21.80
N THR A 836 -24.33 -19.80 20.56
CA THR A 836 -25.29 -19.63 19.45
C THR A 836 -25.38 -20.89 18.58
N GLY A 837 -26.52 -21.07 17.91
CA GLY A 837 -26.70 -22.14 16.91
C GLY A 837 -26.81 -23.57 17.45
N GLY A 838 -26.79 -23.76 18.78
CA GLY A 838 -26.95 -25.04 19.45
C GLY A 838 -28.20 -25.11 20.32
N THR A 839 -28.22 -26.07 21.24
CA THR A 839 -29.33 -26.31 22.17
C THR A 839 -28.86 -26.32 23.60
N TYR A 840 -29.48 -25.47 24.42
CA TYR A 840 -29.35 -25.49 25.87
C TYR A 840 -30.22 -26.60 26.49
N SER A 841 -29.69 -27.26 27.52
CA SER A 841 -30.43 -28.19 28.37
C SER A 841 -30.30 -27.76 29.83
N ASN A 842 -31.45 -27.65 30.50
CA ASN A 842 -31.52 -27.32 31.93
C ASN A 842 -31.12 -28.49 32.85
N SER A 843 -30.72 -29.64 32.30
CA SER A 843 -30.20 -30.75 33.09
C SER A 843 -28.95 -30.32 33.85
N GLY A 844 -29.02 -30.34 35.19
CA GLY A 844 -27.95 -29.86 36.07
C GLY A 844 -27.91 -28.33 36.25
N ALA A 845 -28.87 -27.60 35.69
CA ALA A 845 -29.05 -26.17 35.94
C ALA A 845 -29.90 -25.92 37.20
N THR A 846 -29.69 -24.77 37.82
CA THR A 846 -30.53 -24.26 38.92
C THR A 846 -31.32 -23.07 38.41
N LEU A 847 -32.66 -23.14 38.50
CA LEU A 847 -33.53 -21.98 38.29
C LEU A 847 -33.29 -20.98 39.43
N LYS A 848 -32.79 -19.80 39.11
CA LYS A 848 -32.46 -18.76 40.07
C LYS A 848 -33.60 -17.78 40.30
N SER A 849 -34.30 -17.40 39.23
CA SER A 849 -35.39 -16.43 39.30
C SER A 849 -36.38 -16.60 38.15
N SER A 850 -37.61 -16.15 38.33
CA SER A 850 -38.65 -16.10 37.31
C SER A 850 -39.26 -14.68 37.22
N PRO A 851 -38.48 -13.67 36.77
CA PRO A 851 -38.93 -12.30 36.81
C PRO A 851 -40.02 -11.99 35.79
N THR A 852 -40.89 -11.05 36.13
CA THR A 852 -41.76 -10.35 35.18
C THR A 852 -41.22 -8.94 34.98
N THR A 853 -40.95 -8.55 33.75
CA THR A 853 -40.54 -7.18 33.43
C THR A 853 -41.69 -6.19 33.61
N SER A 854 -41.37 -4.92 33.83
CA SER A 854 -42.35 -3.84 33.98
C SER A 854 -43.24 -3.70 32.75
N SER A 855 -44.52 -3.38 32.96
CA SER A 855 -45.47 -3.06 31.88
C SER A 855 -45.29 -1.64 31.33
N SER A 856 -44.60 -0.75 32.07
CA SER A 856 -44.43 0.66 31.71
C SER A 856 -42.97 1.04 31.44
N ALA A 857 -42.03 0.55 32.26
CA ALA A 857 -40.60 0.82 32.13
C ALA A 857 -39.90 -0.16 31.19
N THR A 858 -38.77 0.26 30.64
CA THR A 858 -37.87 -0.54 29.78
C THR A 858 -36.71 -1.12 30.56
N VAL A 859 -36.21 -0.42 31.58
CA VAL A 859 -35.11 -0.89 32.45
C VAL A 859 -35.67 -1.62 33.66
N ASN A 860 -35.15 -2.82 33.94
CA ASN A 860 -35.62 -3.69 35.02
C ASN A 860 -34.44 -4.15 35.89
N THR A 861 -34.44 -3.85 37.19
CA THR A 861 -33.45 -4.41 38.12
C THR A 861 -33.99 -5.70 38.72
N ILE A 862 -33.28 -6.82 38.53
CA ILE A 862 -33.65 -8.14 39.03
C ILE A 862 -32.62 -8.57 40.08
N SER A 863 -33.05 -8.80 41.32
CA SER A 863 -32.16 -9.24 42.39
C SER A 863 -32.58 -10.59 42.95
N PHE A 864 -31.64 -11.51 43.17
CA PHE A 864 -31.92 -12.83 43.77
C PHE A 864 -30.74 -13.44 44.55
#